data_AF-A0AA87ZR45-F1
#
_entry.id   AF-A0AA87ZR45-F1
#
_cell.length_a   1.000
_cell.length_b   1.000
_cell.length_c   1.000
_cell.angle_alpha   90.00
_cell.angle_beta   90.00
_cell.angle_gamma   90.00
#
_symmetry.space_group_name_H-M   'P 1'
#
loop_
_entity.id
_entity.type
_entity.pdbx_description
1 polymer ?
#
loop_
_entity_poly.entity_id
_entity_poly.type
_entity_poly.pdbx_seq_one_letter_code
_entity_poly.pdbx_strand_id
1 'polypeptide(L)'
;MNMNMVKKKTSLIDLVFSWSIKDVLNNDLFKTRVKQIPETFSSKSEYLESFITPLIEETRTDLCSSMATLSDSLCFEIQSIRKSKQFKFPKNLLYNVILKKRKEKKKTKDDDDDECGVGDLIAITNVRPKRINDLDRPGRPYLIALVRGFNERTSELLILSSKPILVEDGVEKKEESERLFVVNLINMTTNIRIWDALNADPKLGNMNIIRNVLDTPFAEVENCTHCRSEEKCSSSFSDKKARICSSDLNKSQQAAVSSCISTRECRHENTVKLIWGPPGTGKTKTVGFLLHSLLKMNRRTVTCAPTNIAVLEVAKRLVKGVVESSAYKGYGLGDVVLFGNRKRMKIKEHEQIHDVFLDHRVEVLYQCYSPYSGWHHNLLAMISLLEDPETPYRLYLIERKDNNNKKERDTSGIISEDKKGKKAVNQVIAQTLKENRMNKKKGKGKQKEKQSKHREEGVDDEETDIPLTFEEFVKKKFNCIGEHLYFCIENLHIHLPSSLISLKVVANMFAAYHSLKSLQNMLHNISKEVLTNVRNKDSMGRAGKFNVERNKNLCILKSLPSTFPAPFLNEDYSKDIRAMIRGFCLNNACLVFCTVSSSAKLGAVKPFELLVIDEAAQLKECESAIPLRLHGIRHAILIGDERQLPAMVKSKISEKADFGRSLFERLALLGHKKHLLNVQHRMHPSISVFPNLEFYDNQILDGQNVRAKNYGRRFLHGEMYGSFSFINVPHGKEELNNNHSRKNVVEVAVVSDLVARLYKGTYDK
;
A
#
# COMPACT_ATOMS: atom_id res chain seq x y z
N MET A 1 23.80 -16.84 -27.80
CA MET A 1 22.65 -16.84 -26.87
C MET A 1 21.59 -17.85 -27.33
N ASN A 2 21.21 -18.83 -26.50
CA ASN A 2 20.50 -20.03 -26.92
C ASN A 2 18.95 -19.84 -26.88
N MET A 3 18.29 -19.63 -28.03
CA MET A 3 16.82 -19.47 -28.15
C MET A 3 16.02 -20.65 -27.58
N ASN A 4 16.67 -21.80 -27.40
CA ASN A 4 16.10 -22.93 -26.69
C ASN A 4 15.70 -22.60 -25.23
N MET A 5 16.26 -21.56 -24.61
CA MET A 5 15.87 -21.13 -23.27
C MET A 5 14.52 -20.37 -23.27
N VAL A 6 14.35 -19.39 -24.16
CA VAL A 6 13.08 -18.64 -24.30
C VAL A 6 11.91 -19.57 -24.65
N LYS A 7 12.15 -20.60 -25.47
CA LYS A 7 11.15 -21.64 -25.79
C LYS A 7 10.90 -22.67 -24.66
N LYS A 8 11.75 -22.75 -23.63
CA LYS A 8 11.70 -23.77 -22.55
C LYS A 8 11.00 -23.32 -21.26
N LYS A 9 10.18 -22.25 -21.28
CA LYS A 9 9.57 -21.67 -20.06
C LYS A 9 10.62 -21.28 -18.99
N THR A 10 11.77 -20.75 -19.39
CA THR A 10 12.76 -20.19 -18.43
C THR A 10 12.26 -18.86 -17.87
N SER A 11 12.55 -18.54 -16.61
CA SER A 11 12.17 -17.25 -16.04
C SER A 11 13.00 -16.10 -16.63
N LEU A 12 12.50 -14.86 -16.57
CA LEU A 12 13.28 -13.68 -16.95
C LEU A 12 14.61 -13.60 -16.18
N ILE A 13 14.61 -14.03 -14.92
CA ILE A 13 15.79 -14.03 -14.06
C ILE A 13 16.84 -14.99 -14.61
N ASP A 14 16.44 -16.20 -15.02
CA ASP A 14 17.37 -17.18 -15.60
C ASP A 14 17.99 -16.65 -16.90
N LEU A 15 17.21 -15.91 -17.69
CA LEU A 15 17.70 -15.25 -18.90
C LEU A 15 18.73 -14.17 -18.57
N VAL A 16 18.44 -13.29 -17.62
CA VAL A 16 19.36 -12.23 -17.18
C VAL A 16 20.64 -12.83 -16.58
N PHE A 17 20.53 -13.89 -15.78
CA PHE A 17 21.68 -14.61 -15.22
C PHE A 17 22.55 -15.29 -16.27
N SER A 18 22.02 -15.54 -17.48
CA SER A 18 22.77 -16.12 -18.59
C SER A 18 23.60 -15.10 -19.38
N TRP A 19 23.37 -13.79 -19.19
CA TRP A 19 24.08 -12.75 -19.92
C TRP A 19 25.52 -12.56 -19.45
N SER A 20 26.43 -12.44 -20.41
CA SER A 20 27.77 -11.90 -20.18
C SER A 20 27.76 -10.37 -20.21
N ILE A 21 28.82 -9.72 -19.71
CA ILE A 21 28.98 -8.26 -19.85
C ILE A 21 28.93 -7.85 -21.33
N LYS A 22 29.57 -8.64 -22.20
CA LYS A 22 29.54 -8.39 -23.66
C LYS A 22 28.13 -8.42 -24.23
N ASP A 23 27.27 -9.33 -23.75
CA ASP A 23 25.87 -9.36 -24.15
C ASP A 23 25.12 -8.10 -23.68
N VAL A 24 25.31 -7.70 -22.43
CA VAL A 24 24.65 -6.50 -21.86
C VAL A 24 25.05 -5.23 -22.62
N LEU A 25 26.34 -5.08 -22.94
CA LEU A 25 26.87 -3.90 -23.63
C LEU A 25 26.60 -3.89 -25.14
N ASN A 26 26.17 -5.01 -25.73
CA ASN A 26 25.87 -5.08 -27.15
C ASN A 26 24.49 -4.44 -27.45
N ASN A 27 24.52 -3.21 -27.96
CA ASN A 27 23.30 -2.47 -28.32
C ASN A 27 22.52 -3.05 -29.50
N ASP A 28 23.15 -3.91 -30.32
CA ASP A 28 22.48 -4.55 -31.46
C ASP A 28 22.01 -5.99 -31.14
N LEU A 29 22.19 -6.48 -29.90
CA LEU A 29 21.94 -7.88 -29.51
C LEU A 29 20.54 -8.39 -29.90
N PHE A 30 19.53 -7.53 -29.78
CA PHE A 30 18.13 -7.87 -30.07
C PHE A 30 17.55 -7.12 -31.28
N LYS A 31 18.37 -6.36 -32.03
CA LYS A 31 17.92 -5.46 -33.10
C LYS A 31 17.11 -6.13 -34.20
N THR A 32 17.47 -7.34 -34.61
CA THR A 32 16.75 -8.10 -35.64
C THR A 32 15.63 -8.97 -35.08
N ARG A 33 15.50 -9.03 -33.75
CA ARG A 33 14.55 -9.91 -33.05
C ARG A 33 13.34 -9.16 -32.53
N VAL A 34 13.54 -7.91 -32.10
CA VAL A 34 12.44 -7.02 -31.74
C VAL A 34 11.68 -6.67 -33.02
N LYS A 35 10.42 -7.12 -33.08
CA LYS A 35 9.49 -6.77 -34.15
C LYS A 35 8.57 -5.65 -33.66
N GLN A 36 8.04 -4.86 -34.60
CA GLN A 36 7.01 -3.89 -34.31
C GLN A 36 5.79 -4.60 -33.70
N ILE A 37 5.20 -4.00 -32.66
CA ILE A 37 4.03 -4.53 -31.99
C ILE A 37 2.78 -4.16 -32.82
N PRO A 38 2.02 -5.15 -33.33
CA PRO A 38 0.83 -4.91 -34.14
C PRO A 38 -0.28 -4.16 -33.38
N GLU A 39 -1.19 -3.50 -34.09
CA GLU A 39 -2.40 -2.91 -33.49
C GLU A 39 -3.49 -3.96 -33.23
N THR A 40 -3.57 -4.94 -34.14
CA THR A 40 -4.49 -6.07 -34.12
C THR A 40 -3.71 -7.38 -34.04
N PHE A 41 -4.23 -8.36 -33.33
CA PHE A 41 -3.58 -9.66 -33.17
C PHE A 41 -4.54 -10.78 -33.57
N SER A 42 -4.01 -11.81 -34.22
CA SER A 42 -4.78 -12.98 -34.66
C SER A 42 -5.11 -13.94 -33.52
N SER A 43 -4.35 -13.90 -32.41
CA SER A 43 -4.54 -14.80 -31.28
C SER A 43 -4.05 -14.23 -29.95
N LYS A 44 -4.52 -14.86 -28.86
CA LYS A 44 -4.06 -14.57 -27.49
C LYS A 44 -2.56 -14.82 -27.31
N SER A 45 -2.03 -15.86 -27.95
CA SER A 45 -0.60 -16.19 -27.86
C SER A 45 0.23 -15.12 -28.54
N GLU A 46 -0.15 -14.74 -29.76
CA GLU A 46 0.53 -13.69 -30.52
C GLU A 46 0.56 -12.36 -29.75
N TYR A 47 -0.57 -11.98 -29.14
CA TYR A 47 -0.66 -10.79 -28.30
C TYR A 47 0.34 -10.81 -27.16
N LEU A 48 0.35 -11.86 -26.34
CA LEU A 48 1.24 -11.93 -25.19
C LEU A 48 2.72 -12.04 -25.61
N GLU A 49 3.01 -12.81 -26.66
CA GLU A 49 4.37 -13.03 -27.17
C GLU A 49 4.99 -11.78 -27.81
N SER A 50 4.18 -10.90 -28.39
CA SER A 50 4.64 -9.66 -29.04
C SER A 50 5.40 -8.72 -28.09
N PHE A 51 5.10 -8.78 -26.79
CA PHE A 51 5.74 -7.94 -25.77
C PHE A 51 7.00 -8.58 -25.14
N ILE A 52 7.26 -9.87 -25.37
CA ILE A 52 8.35 -10.61 -24.71
C ILE A 52 9.73 -10.08 -25.14
N THR A 53 9.98 -10.01 -26.45
CA THR A 53 11.30 -9.59 -26.95
C THR A 53 11.61 -8.11 -26.66
N PRO A 54 10.67 -7.17 -26.86
CA PRO A 54 10.84 -5.78 -26.42
C PRO A 54 11.13 -5.63 -24.91
N LEU A 55 10.48 -6.43 -24.05
CA LEU A 55 10.72 -6.42 -22.60
C LEU A 55 12.13 -6.89 -22.24
N ILE A 56 12.62 -7.92 -22.93
CA ILE A 56 14.00 -8.42 -22.75
C ILE A 56 15.01 -7.34 -23.15
N GLU A 57 14.80 -6.70 -24.30
CA GLU A 57 15.68 -5.64 -24.81
C GLU A 57 15.66 -4.38 -23.92
N GLU A 58 14.49 -4.01 -23.41
CA GLU A 58 14.35 -2.93 -22.43
C GLU A 58 15.11 -3.26 -21.14
N THR A 59 14.97 -4.50 -20.63
CA THR A 59 15.69 -4.97 -19.44
C THR A 59 17.22 -4.96 -19.64
N ARG A 60 17.69 -5.37 -20.82
CA ARG A 60 19.12 -5.30 -21.18
C ARG A 60 19.59 -3.85 -21.19
N THR A 61 18.81 -2.95 -21.80
CA THR A 61 19.14 -1.52 -21.87
C THR A 61 19.18 -0.89 -20.48
N ASP A 62 18.22 -1.19 -19.62
CA ASP A 62 18.21 -0.76 -18.21
C ASP A 62 19.49 -1.19 -17.47
N LEU A 63 19.87 -2.46 -17.63
CA LEU A 63 21.09 -3.01 -17.03
C LEU A 63 22.35 -2.35 -17.57
N CYS A 64 22.42 -2.13 -18.89
CA CYS A 64 23.53 -1.45 -19.56
C CYS A 64 23.68 0.00 -19.06
N SER A 65 22.57 0.75 -18.99
CA SER A 65 22.58 2.12 -18.46
C SER A 65 23.05 2.17 -17.00
N SER A 66 22.59 1.24 -16.17
CA SER A 66 23.04 1.14 -14.78
C SER A 66 24.54 0.83 -14.67
N MET A 67 25.05 -0.10 -15.48
CA MET A 67 26.48 -0.43 -15.53
C MET A 67 27.33 0.77 -15.98
N ALA A 68 26.80 1.66 -16.82
CA ALA A 68 27.50 2.88 -17.23
C ALA A 68 27.64 3.92 -16.09
N THR A 69 26.78 3.86 -15.06
CA THR A 69 26.75 4.82 -13.93
C THR A 69 27.14 4.18 -12.58
N LEU A 70 27.99 3.14 -12.59
CA LEU A 70 28.38 2.38 -11.39
C LEU A 70 29.04 3.22 -10.29
N SER A 71 29.68 4.35 -10.64
CA SER A 71 30.28 5.25 -9.65
C SER A 71 29.26 5.78 -8.63
N ASP A 72 28.02 5.93 -9.08
CA ASP A 72 26.93 6.55 -8.34
C ASP A 72 26.01 5.50 -7.70
N SER A 73 26.22 4.21 -8.02
CA SER A 73 25.43 3.10 -7.50
C SER A 73 25.67 2.86 -6.02
N LEU A 74 24.59 2.46 -5.32
CA LEU A 74 24.65 2.03 -3.93
C LEU A 74 25.57 0.81 -3.80
N CYS A 75 26.57 0.92 -2.92
CA CYS A 75 27.55 -0.13 -2.66
C CYS A 75 27.70 -0.37 -1.16
N PHE A 76 27.67 -1.64 -0.75
CA PHE A 76 27.76 -2.08 0.64
C PHE A 76 28.86 -3.12 0.82
N GLU A 77 29.64 -3.05 1.90
CA GLU A 77 30.61 -4.09 2.23
C GLU A 77 29.89 -5.28 2.89
N ILE A 78 30.26 -6.50 2.50
CA ILE A 78 29.71 -7.73 3.05
C ILE A 78 30.46 -8.10 4.34
N GLN A 79 29.72 -8.35 5.41
CA GLN A 79 30.26 -8.85 6.67
C GLN A 79 30.46 -10.38 6.65
N SER A 80 29.46 -11.10 6.13
CA SER A 80 29.49 -12.56 5.98
C SER A 80 28.43 -13.05 4.99
N ILE A 81 28.69 -14.19 4.35
CA ILE A 81 27.75 -14.90 3.46
C ILE A 81 27.56 -16.30 4.01
N ARG A 82 26.31 -16.79 4.06
CA ARG A 82 25.98 -18.14 4.53
C ARG A 82 24.96 -18.78 3.58
N LYS A 83 25.03 -20.10 3.40
CA LYS A 83 23.97 -20.84 2.70
C LYS A 83 22.67 -20.70 3.48
N SER A 84 21.57 -20.37 2.78
CA SER A 84 20.24 -20.34 3.41
C SER A 84 19.76 -21.75 3.70
N LYS A 85 18.86 -21.92 4.68
CA LYS A 85 18.19 -23.21 4.94
C LYS A 85 17.47 -23.80 3.72
N GLN A 86 17.10 -22.94 2.77
CA GLN A 86 16.39 -23.32 1.55
C GLN A 86 17.34 -23.58 0.35
N PHE A 87 18.65 -23.49 0.55
CA PHE A 87 19.64 -23.74 -0.50
C PHE A 87 19.50 -25.16 -1.08
N LYS A 88 19.34 -25.26 -2.40
CA LYS A 88 19.33 -26.55 -3.13
C LYS A 88 20.10 -26.43 -4.44
N PHE A 89 21.23 -27.12 -4.53
CA PHE A 89 21.99 -27.21 -5.78
C PHE A 89 21.28 -28.17 -6.77
N PRO A 90 21.24 -27.88 -8.09
CA PRO A 90 21.82 -26.73 -8.77
C PRO A 90 20.89 -25.52 -8.98
N LYS A 91 19.58 -25.62 -8.70
CA LYS A 91 18.59 -24.61 -9.16
C LYS A 91 18.19 -23.53 -8.14
N ASN A 92 18.40 -23.75 -6.84
CA ASN A 92 17.98 -22.83 -5.77
C ASN A 92 19.18 -22.38 -4.93
N LEU A 93 20.04 -21.55 -5.52
CA LEU A 93 21.28 -21.06 -4.92
C LEU A 93 21.00 -19.88 -3.98
N LEU A 94 20.27 -20.14 -2.89
CA LEU A 94 19.88 -19.14 -1.90
C LEU A 94 20.93 -18.93 -0.81
N TYR A 95 21.33 -17.68 -0.61
CA TYR A 95 22.29 -17.29 0.42
C TYR A 95 21.74 -16.17 1.30
N ASN A 96 22.14 -16.18 2.56
CA ASN A 96 21.95 -15.07 3.49
C ASN A 96 23.24 -14.24 3.51
N VAL A 97 23.14 -12.95 3.21
CA VAL A 97 24.26 -12.01 3.16
C VAL A 97 24.04 -10.94 4.22
N ILE A 98 24.95 -10.83 5.18
CA ILE A 98 24.92 -9.79 6.22
C ILE A 98 25.79 -8.64 5.76
N LEU A 99 25.22 -7.44 5.69
CA LEU A 99 25.94 -6.22 5.30
C LEU A 99 26.59 -5.55 6.52
N LYS A 100 27.78 -4.96 6.36
CA LYS A 100 28.40 -4.10 7.38
C LYS A 100 27.57 -2.84 7.56
N LYS A 101 27.17 -2.54 8.81
CA LYS A 101 26.48 -1.27 9.15
C LYS A 101 27.41 -0.08 8.89
N ARG A 102 26.90 0.97 8.24
CA ARG A 102 27.62 2.24 8.11
C ARG A 102 27.79 2.86 9.51
N LYS A 103 28.99 3.39 9.79
CA LYS A 103 29.19 4.27 10.96
C LYS A 103 28.29 5.50 10.75
N GLU A 104 27.46 5.81 11.74
CA GLU A 104 26.45 6.88 11.70
C GLU A 104 27.06 8.21 11.22
N LYS A 105 26.83 8.58 9.96
CA LYS A 105 26.87 10.00 9.58
C LYS A 105 25.57 10.63 10.07
N LYS A 106 25.64 11.88 10.56
CA LYS A 106 24.48 12.66 10.98
C LYS A 106 23.40 12.56 9.90
N LYS A 107 22.29 11.87 10.20
CA LYS A 107 21.16 11.71 9.29
C LYS A 107 20.67 13.08 8.85
N THR A 108 20.82 13.39 7.56
CA THR A 108 20.00 14.41 6.94
C THR A 108 18.62 13.80 6.62
N LYS A 109 17.59 14.63 6.47
CA LYS A 109 16.19 14.17 6.28
C LYS A 109 15.97 13.33 5.01
N ASP A 110 16.97 13.24 4.12
CA ASP A 110 16.92 12.52 2.85
C ASP A 110 17.76 11.21 2.82
N ASP A 111 18.46 10.84 3.91
CA ASP A 111 19.36 9.66 3.96
C ASP A 111 18.65 8.30 4.22
N ASP A 112 17.32 8.24 4.26
CA ASP A 112 16.58 7.00 4.58
C ASP A 112 16.36 6.06 3.35
N ASP A 113 16.90 6.40 2.17
CA ASP A 113 16.77 5.64 0.90
C ASP A 113 17.96 4.70 0.57
N ASP A 114 18.96 4.58 1.45
CA ASP A 114 20.21 3.85 1.23
C ASP A 114 20.13 2.32 1.52
N GLU A 115 19.14 1.60 0.99
CA GLU A 115 19.01 0.14 1.23
C GLU A 115 18.71 -0.68 -0.05
N CYS A 116 19.28 -1.89 -0.14
CA CYS A 116 18.92 -2.85 -1.18
C CYS A 116 17.48 -3.37 -0.95
N GLY A 117 16.62 -3.18 -1.95
CA GLY A 117 15.23 -3.61 -1.94
C GLY A 117 15.01 -5.01 -2.49
N VAL A 118 13.88 -5.63 -2.12
CA VAL A 118 13.42 -6.87 -2.77
C VAL A 118 13.24 -6.65 -4.27
N GLY A 119 13.78 -7.57 -5.07
CA GLY A 119 13.79 -7.51 -6.52
C GLY A 119 14.97 -6.74 -7.10
N ASP A 120 15.87 -6.18 -6.29
CA ASP A 120 17.11 -5.60 -6.78
C ASP A 120 18.03 -6.69 -7.35
N LEU A 121 18.51 -6.45 -8.57
CA LEU A 121 19.60 -7.17 -9.19
C LEU A 121 20.90 -6.52 -8.72
N ILE A 122 21.76 -7.31 -8.09
CA ILE A 122 23.00 -6.85 -7.49
C ILE A 122 24.19 -7.57 -8.10
N ALA A 123 25.34 -6.89 -8.14
CA ALA A 123 26.64 -7.49 -8.39
C ALA A 123 27.38 -7.71 -7.07
N ILE A 124 27.95 -8.89 -6.88
CA ILE A 124 28.91 -9.20 -5.83
C ILE A 124 30.31 -9.11 -6.43
N THR A 125 31.15 -8.29 -5.84
CA THR A 125 32.50 -7.96 -6.33
C THR A 125 33.49 -7.96 -5.18
N ASN A 126 34.78 -8.12 -5.46
CA ASN A 126 35.86 -7.98 -4.49
C ASN A 126 36.43 -6.55 -4.39
N VAL A 127 35.93 -5.65 -5.23
CA VAL A 127 36.27 -4.24 -5.24
C VAL A 127 35.01 -3.40 -5.31
N ARG A 128 35.07 -2.17 -4.80
CA ARG A 128 34.01 -1.19 -5.06
C ARG A 128 34.15 -0.70 -6.51
N PRO A 129 33.26 -1.08 -7.43
CA PRO A 129 33.39 -0.71 -8.83
C PRO A 129 33.13 0.78 -9.00
N LYS A 130 33.94 1.43 -9.84
CA LYS A 130 33.73 2.81 -10.30
C LYS A 130 33.44 2.86 -11.80
N ARG A 131 33.87 1.83 -12.55
CA ARG A 131 33.68 1.70 -14.00
C ARG A 131 33.31 0.25 -14.32
N ILE A 132 32.77 0.02 -15.52
CA ILE A 132 32.35 -1.31 -16.00
C ILE A 132 33.49 -2.34 -15.91
N ASN A 133 34.72 -1.93 -16.25
CA ASN A 133 35.89 -2.82 -16.22
C ASN A 133 36.22 -3.35 -14.82
N ASP A 134 35.73 -2.72 -13.75
CA ASP A 134 35.89 -3.25 -12.39
C ASP A 134 35.04 -4.51 -12.16
N LEU A 135 34.01 -4.75 -12.97
CA LEU A 135 33.20 -5.96 -12.91
C LEU A 135 33.87 -7.15 -13.63
N ASP A 136 34.77 -6.92 -14.59
CA ASP A 136 35.36 -7.95 -15.46
C ASP A 136 36.88 -8.15 -15.21
N ARG A 137 37.30 -8.18 -13.94
CA ARG A 137 38.72 -8.34 -13.60
C ARG A 137 39.20 -9.79 -13.85
N PRO A 138 40.35 -10.00 -14.52
CA PRO A 138 40.89 -11.33 -14.76
C PRO A 138 41.06 -12.14 -13.47
N GLY A 139 40.60 -13.39 -13.48
CA GLY A 139 40.74 -14.34 -12.36
C GLY A 139 39.74 -14.20 -11.21
N ARG A 140 38.92 -13.13 -11.17
CA ARG A 140 37.87 -12.93 -10.13
C ARG A 140 36.63 -12.23 -10.73
N PRO A 141 35.80 -12.94 -11.50
CA PRO A 141 34.63 -12.35 -12.15
C PRO A 141 33.57 -11.95 -11.12
N TYR A 142 32.88 -10.83 -11.37
CA TYR A 142 31.69 -10.47 -10.61
C TYR A 142 30.59 -11.54 -10.69
N LEU A 143 29.75 -11.59 -9.66
CA LEU A 143 28.61 -12.49 -9.59
C LEU A 143 27.32 -11.71 -9.49
N ILE A 144 26.35 -12.02 -10.35
CA ILE A 144 25.02 -11.41 -10.27
C ILE A 144 24.13 -12.22 -9.33
N ALA A 145 23.37 -11.53 -8.49
CA ALA A 145 22.33 -12.13 -7.65
C ALA A 145 21.08 -11.25 -7.62
N LEU A 146 19.94 -11.86 -7.29
CA LEU A 146 18.66 -11.17 -7.10
C LEU A 146 18.28 -11.19 -5.63
N VAL A 147 17.95 -10.02 -5.07
CA VAL A 147 17.46 -9.90 -3.69
C VAL A 147 16.02 -10.43 -3.60
N ARG A 148 15.79 -11.47 -2.80
CA ARG A 148 14.49 -12.10 -2.53
C ARG A 148 13.84 -11.63 -1.23
N GLY A 149 14.64 -11.19 -0.26
CA GLY A 149 14.18 -10.73 1.04
C GLY A 149 15.21 -9.83 1.71
N PHE A 150 14.74 -8.99 2.63
CA PHE A 150 15.60 -8.12 3.44
C PHE A 150 15.06 -8.03 4.86
N ASN A 151 15.95 -8.17 5.84
CA ASN A 151 15.66 -7.98 7.25
C ASN A 151 16.39 -6.73 7.76
N GLU A 152 15.62 -5.64 7.94
CA GLU A 152 16.13 -4.33 8.39
C GLU A 152 16.86 -4.41 9.74
N ARG A 153 16.42 -5.28 10.67
CA ARG A 153 16.99 -5.36 12.03
C ARG A 153 18.41 -5.93 12.02
N THR A 154 18.64 -6.93 11.18
CA THR A 154 19.91 -7.64 11.07
C THR A 154 20.77 -7.16 9.90
N SER A 155 20.24 -6.29 9.04
CA SER A 155 20.86 -5.90 7.77
C SER A 155 21.21 -7.12 6.91
N GLU A 156 20.35 -8.14 6.95
CA GLU A 156 20.52 -9.42 6.27
C GLU A 156 19.67 -9.46 4.99
N LEU A 157 20.32 -9.74 3.87
CA LEU A 157 19.71 -9.97 2.56
C LEU A 157 19.58 -11.47 2.31
N LEU A 158 18.40 -11.91 1.89
CA LEU A 158 18.21 -13.21 1.25
C LEU A 158 18.37 -13.03 -0.25
N ILE A 159 19.37 -13.64 -0.85
CA ILE A 159 19.69 -13.50 -2.29
C ILE A 159 19.59 -14.83 -3.02
N LEU A 160 19.17 -14.78 -4.29
CA LEU A 160 19.27 -15.87 -5.25
C LEU A 160 20.45 -15.59 -6.17
N SER A 161 21.49 -16.40 -6.09
CA SER A 161 22.72 -16.22 -6.88
C SER A 161 22.64 -16.88 -8.25
N SER A 162 23.28 -16.29 -9.28
CA SER A 162 23.37 -16.87 -10.62
C SER A 162 24.28 -18.10 -10.69
N LYS A 163 25.29 -18.17 -9.82
CA LYS A 163 26.25 -19.28 -9.70
C LYS A 163 26.59 -19.55 -8.22
N PRO A 164 27.11 -20.74 -7.88
CA PRO A 164 27.49 -21.05 -6.50
C PRO A 164 28.56 -20.08 -5.99
N ILE A 165 28.36 -19.55 -4.79
CA ILE A 165 29.37 -18.80 -4.04
C ILE A 165 30.20 -19.81 -3.26
N LEU A 166 31.52 -19.78 -3.44
CA LEU A 166 32.45 -20.55 -2.61
C LEU A 166 32.41 -19.96 -1.19
N VAL A 167 31.74 -20.66 -0.27
CA VAL A 167 31.68 -20.31 1.15
C VAL A 167 32.41 -21.42 1.88
N GLU A 168 33.52 -21.08 2.55
CA GLU A 168 34.18 -21.99 3.48
C GLU A 168 33.27 -22.18 4.69
N ASP A 169 32.69 -23.37 4.83
CA ASP A 169 31.82 -23.71 5.95
C ASP A 169 32.69 -23.90 7.22
N GLY A 170 32.56 -23.01 8.21
CA GLY A 170 32.90 -23.35 9.61
C GLY A 170 34.30 -23.01 10.15
N VAL A 171 34.99 -21.97 9.68
CA VAL A 171 36.24 -21.50 10.33
C VAL A 171 36.09 -20.05 10.79
N GLU A 172 36.41 -19.79 12.06
CA GLU A 172 36.60 -18.45 12.60
C GLU A 172 37.59 -17.66 11.73
N LYS A 173 37.25 -16.40 11.39
CA LYS A 173 37.98 -15.58 10.42
C LYS A 173 39.49 -15.55 10.71
N LYS A 174 40.31 -15.99 9.74
CA LYS A 174 41.66 -15.45 9.55
C LYS A 174 41.54 -13.99 9.12
N GLU A 175 42.43 -13.13 9.61
CA GLU A 175 42.42 -11.67 9.42
C GLU A 175 42.60 -11.20 7.95
N GLU A 176 42.85 -12.10 7.01
CA GLU A 176 43.06 -11.81 5.57
C GLU A 176 41.92 -12.29 4.66
N SER A 177 40.67 -12.38 5.14
CA SER A 177 39.54 -12.68 4.23
C SER A 177 39.33 -11.54 3.21
N GLU A 178 39.32 -11.86 1.92
CA GLU A 178 39.08 -10.89 0.83
C GLU A 178 37.78 -10.10 1.06
N ARG A 179 37.86 -8.77 0.99
CA ARG A 179 36.70 -7.89 1.20
C ARG A 179 35.75 -8.00 0.00
N LEU A 180 34.51 -8.38 0.26
CA LEU A 180 33.46 -8.44 -0.75
C LEU A 180 32.49 -7.26 -0.61
N PHE A 181 31.92 -6.86 -1.73
CA PHE A 181 30.98 -5.76 -1.86
C PHE A 181 29.73 -6.22 -2.62
N VAL A 182 28.58 -5.65 -2.25
CA VAL A 182 27.32 -5.71 -2.99
C VAL A 182 27.09 -4.36 -3.63
N VAL A 183 26.81 -4.35 -4.94
CA VAL A 183 26.53 -3.13 -5.72
C VAL A 183 25.18 -3.28 -6.39
N ASN A 184 24.32 -2.27 -6.23
CA ASN A 184 23.00 -2.26 -6.86
C ASN A 184 23.12 -1.96 -8.37
N LEU A 185 22.45 -2.76 -9.19
CA LEU A 185 22.35 -2.56 -10.63
C LEU A 185 20.97 -1.99 -10.99
N ILE A 186 19.94 -2.84 -11.00
CA ILE A 186 18.57 -2.44 -11.39
C ILE A 186 17.54 -3.15 -10.53
N ASN A 187 16.35 -2.57 -10.36
CA ASN A 187 15.23 -3.29 -9.76
C ASN A 187 14.43 -4.04 -10.84
N MET A 188 14.37 -5.36 -10.72
CA MET A 188 13.74 -6.26 -11.70
C MET A 188 12.26 -6.54 -11.40
N THR A 189 11.69 -6.00 -10.31
CA THR A 189 10.38 -6.40 -9.80
C THR A 189 9.27 -6.24 -10.84
N THR A 190 9.22 -5.09 -11.51
CA THR A 190 8.18 -4.83 -12.51
C THR A 190 8.38 -5.71 -13.74
N ASN A 191 9.60 -5.81 -14.27
CA ASN A 191 9.89 -6.63 -15.45
C ASN A 191 9.61 -8.12 -15.21
N ILE A 192 9.94 -8.64 -14.02
CA ILE A 192 9.59 -10.02 -13.62
C ILE A 192 8.07 -10.21 -13.60
N ARG A 193 7.31 -9.26 -13.04
CA ARG A 193 5.85 -9.39 -12.96
C ARG A 193 5.17 -9.27 -14.32
N ILE A 194 5.68 -8.41 -15.20
CA ILE A 194 5.23 -8.36 -16.61
C ILE A 194 5.52 -9.71 -17.27
N TRP A 195 6.75 -10.21 -17.16
CA TRP A 195 7.14 -11.51 -17.71
C TRP A 195 6.24 -12.64 -17.23
N ASP A 196 5.97 -12.69 -15.93
CA ASP A 196 5.11 -13.71 -15.32
C ASP A 196 3.68 -13.56 -15.84
N ALA A 197 3.15 -12.34 -16.00
CA ALA A 197 1.81 -12.12 -16.55
C ALA A 197 1.70 -12.54 -18.03
N LEU A 198 2.74 -12.29 -18.83
CA LEU A 198 2.79 -12.66 -20.25
C LEU A 198 2.99 -14.17 -20.46
N ASN A 199 3.73 -14.85 -19.58
CA ASN A 199 4.04 -16.28 -19.70
C ASN A 199 3.17 -17.18 -18.80
N ALA A 200 2.23 -16.61 -18.04
CA ALA A 200 1.37 -17.39 -17.15
C ALA A 200 0.55 -18.42 -17.93
N ASP A 201 0.34 -19.60 -17.32
CA ASP A 201 -0.51 -20.63 -17.92
C ASP A 201 -1.90 -20.03 -18.21
N PRO A 202 -2.41 -20.13 -19.46
CA PRO A 202 -3.75 -19.66 -19.82
C PRO A 202 -4.86 -20.20 -18.90
N LYS A 203 -4.67 -21.40 -18.32
CA LYS A 203 -5.62 -22.03 -17.37
C LYS A 203 -5.57 -21.41 -15.96
N LEU A 204 -4.45 -20.80 -15.57
CA LEU A 204 -4.21 -20.27 -14.22
C LEU A 204 -4.56 -18.79 -14.06
N GLY A 205 -5.21 -18.15 -15.03
CA GLY A 205 -5.61 -16.75 -14.87
C GLY A 205 -6.60 -16.30 -15.92
N ASN A 206 -7.08 -15.08 -15.76
CA ASN A 206 -8.21 -14.59 -16.53
C ASN A 206 -7.82 -14.26 -17.98
N MET A 207 -8.46 -14.92 -18.93
CA MET A 207 -8.31 -14.69 -20.38
C MET A 207 -9.58 -14.16 -21.03
N ASN A 208 -10.63 -13.89 -20.24
CA ASN A 208 -11.94 -13.50 -20.75
C ASN A 208 -11.92 -12.05 -21.23
N ILE A 209 -11.36 -11.14 -20.44
CA ILE A 209 -11.19 -9.73 -20.86
C ILE A 209 -10.14 -9.59 -21.95
N ILE A 210 -9.09 -10.43 -21.93
CA ILE A 210 -8.05 -10.39 -22.97
C ILE A 210 -8.66 -10.67 -24.34
N ARG A 211 -9.73 -11.49 -24.46
CA ARG A 211 -10.42 -11.66 -25.74
C ARG A 211 -10.94 -10.32 -26.27
N ASN A 212 -11.66 -9.57 -25.45
CA ASN A 212 -12.20 -8.27 -25.85
C ASN A 212 -11.11 -7.22 -26.14
N VAL A 213 -9.90 -7.41 -25.61
CA VAL A 213 -8.73 -6.57 -25.90
C VAL A 213 -8.14 -6.87 -27.29
N LEU A 214 -8.38 -8.07 -27.81
CA LEU A 214 -8.00 -8.50 -29.16
C LEU A 214 -9.04 -8.12 -30.22
N ASP A 215 -10.30 -8.12 -29.84
CA ASP A 215 -11.42 -7.89 -30.77
C ASP A 215 -11.39 -6.45 -31.30
N THR A 216 -11.54 -6.29 -32.62
CA THR A 216 -11.79 -5.00 -33.26
C THR A 216 -13.22 -4.56 -32.98
N PRO A 217 -13.49 -3.27 -32.75
CA PRO A 217 -14.83 -2.84 -32.38
C PRO A 217 -15.77 -2.92 -33.59
N PHE A 218 -16.80 -3.76 -33.49
CA PHE A 218 -18.04 -3.61 -34.27
C PHE A 218 -19.27 -3.89 -33.40
N ALA A 219 -20.25 -2.97 -33.52
CA ALA A 219 -21.59 -2.91 -32.95
C ALA A 219 -21.71 -2.84 -31.40
N GLU A 220 -22.47 -1.84 -30.97
CA GLU A 220 -22.86 -1.53 -29.60
C GLU A 220 -23.13 -2.75 -28.69
N VAL A 221 -22.27 -2.95 -27.69
CA VAL A 221 -22.70 -3.55 -26.42
C VAL A 221 -22.97 -2.43 -25.42
N GLU A 222 -23.67 -1.37 -25.84
CA GLU A 222 -24.28 -0.47 -24.84
C GLU A 222 -25.49 -1.15 -24.19
N ASN A 223 -26.09 -2.12 -24.86
CA ASN A 223 -27.18 -2.93 -24.32
C ASN A 223 -27.00 -4.39 -24.73
N CYS A 224 -26.62 -5.23 -23.77
CA CYS A 224 -26.64 -6.68 -23.98
C CYS A 224 -28.04 -7.11 -24.42
N THR A 225 -28.13 -7.81 -25.55
CA THR A 225 -29.40 -8.27 -26.14
C THR A 225 -30.19 -9.15 -25.17
N HIS A 226 -29.49 -9.95 -24.35
CA HIS A 226 -30.08 -10.75 -23.27
C HIS A 226 -30.60 -9.92 -22.10
N CYS A 227 -29.97 -8.78 -21.77
CA CYS A 227 -30.45 -7.90 -20.71
C CYS A 227 -31.74 -7.16 -21.11
N ARG A 228 -31.93 -6.84 -22.40
CA ARG A 228 -33.16 -6.21 -22.91
C ARG A 228 -34.40 -7.12 -22.81
N SER A 229 -34.23 -8.44 -22.95
CA SER A 229 -35.35 -9.38 -22.83
C SER A 229 -35.83 -9.59 -21.38
N GLU A 230 -35.00 -9.28 -20.38
CA GLU A 230 -35.30 -9.43 -18.96
C GLU A 230 -35.82 -8.13 -18.29
N GLU A 231 -35.85 -6.99 -19.01
CA GLU A 231 -36.24 -5.66 -18.52
C GLU A 231 -37.74 -5.48 -18.17
N LYS A 232 -38.49 -6.56 -17.89
CA LYS A 232 -39.83 -6.47 -17.28
C LYS A 232 -39.84 -6.45 -15.76
N CYS A 233 -38.70 -6.51 -15.07
CA CYS A 233 -38.68 -6.52 -13.60
C CYS A 233 -37.48 -5.79 -12.98
N SER A 234 -37.59 -4.48 -12.72
CA SER A 234 -37.10 -3.85 -11.48
C SER A 234 -37.36 -2.33 -11.44
N SER A 235 -38.60 -1.95 -11.14
CA SER A 235 -39.01 -0.57 -10.82
C SER A 235 -38.44 -0.03 -9.49
N SER A 236 -37.55 -0.75 -8.79
CA SER A 236 -36.98 -0.33 -7.49
C SER A 236 -35.60 0.35 -7.57
N PHE A 237 -35.02 0.49 -8.76
CA PHE A 237 -33.63 0.97 -8.95
C PHE A 237 -33.48 2.40 -9.50
N SER A 238 -34.54 3.00 -10.04
CA SER A 238 -34.56 4.42 -10.46
C SER A 238 -34.25 5.36 -9.29
N ASP A 239 -34.76 5.05 -8.09
CA ASP A 239 -34.51 5.81 -6.85
C ASP A 239 -33.06 5.70 -6.32
N LYS A 240 -32.35 4.61 -6.64
CA LYS A 240 -30.91 4.46 -6.30
C LYS A 240 -30.01 5.18 -7.30
N LYS A 241 -30.42 5.26 -8.58
CA LYS A 241 -29.77 6.07 -9.62
C LYS A 241 -29.80 7.57 -9.24
N ALA A 242 -30.87 8.03 -8.60
CA ALA A 242 -31.07 9.41 -8.16
C ALA A 242 -30.20 9.84 -6.96
N ARG A 243 -29.83 8.92 -6.04
CA ARG A 243 -28.98 9.24 -4.87
C ARG A 243 -27.47 9.24 -5.13
N ILE A 244 -27.03 8.75 -6.30
CA ILE A 244 -25.61 8.54 -6.62
C ILE A 244 -24.99 9.74 -7.38
N CYS A 245 -25.81 10.64 -7.92
CA CYS A 245 -25.34 11.87 -8.56
C CYS A 245 -25.54 13.06 -7.61
N SER A 246 -24.62 13.26 -6.67
CA SER A 246 -24.51 14.54 -5.97
C SER A 246 -24.25 15.67 -6.96
N SER A 247 -24.74 16.86 -6.64
CA SER A 247 -24.66 18.17 -7.31
C SER A 247 -23.31 18.60 -7.93
N ASP A 248 -22.24 17.82 -7.74
CA ASP A 248 -20.86 18.28 -7.95
C ASP A 248 -20.20 17.77 -9.24
N LEU A 249 -20.79 16.78 -9.93
CA LEU A 249 -20.29 16.30 -11.22
C LEU A 249 -20.98 17.00 -12.39
N ASN A 250 -20.22 17.32 -13.44
CA ASN A 250 -20.79 17.82 -14.68
C ASN A 250 -21.43 16.68 -15.52
N LYS A 251 -22.18 17.04 -16.57
CA LYS A 251 -22.93 16.07 -17.40
C LYS A 251 -22.04 14.97 -18.00
N SER A 252 -20.84 15.31 -18.52
CA SER A 252 -19.96 14.32 -19.13
C SER A 252 -19.41 13.32 -18.10
N GLN A 253 -19.06 13.81 -16.91
CA GLN A 253 -18.61 12.98 -15.80
C GLN A 253 -19.74 12.06 -15.30
N GLN A 254 -20.97 12.58 -15.16
CA GLN A 254 -22.13 11.77 -14.77
C GLN A 254 -22.45 10.69 -15.80
N ALA A 255 -22.37 11.03 -17.09
CA ALA A 255 -22.57 10.07 -18.18
C ALA A 255 -21.52 8.95 -18.16
N ALA A 256 -20.24 9.30 -17.95
CA ALA A 256 -19.16 8.32 -17.83
C ALA A 256 -19.39 7.38 -16.63
N VAL A 257 -19.68 7.92 -15.44
CA VAL A 257 -19.95 7.13 -14.22
C VAL A 257 -21.17 6.22 -14.42
N SER A 258 -22.27 6.77 -14.95
CA SER A 258 -23.51 6.00 -15.17
C SER A 258 -23.31 4.86 -16.17
N SER A 259 -22.57 5.13 -17.25
CA SER A 259 -22.20 4.14 -18.25
C SER A 259 -21.35 3.01 -17.65
N CYS A 260 -20.38 3.33 -16.79
CA CYS A 260 -19.59 2.32 -16.10
C CYS A 260 -20.42 1.47 -15.12
N ILE A 261 -21.36 2.10 -14.40
CA ILE A 261 -22.23 1.41 -13.44
C ILE A 261 -23.23 0.48 -14.15
N SER A 262 -23.81 0.89 -15.28
CA SER A 262 -24.80 0.08 -16.01
C SER A 262 -24.19 -1.19 -16.59
N THR A 263 -22.97 -1.11 -17.13
CA THR A 263 -22.31 -2.27 -17.74
C THR A 263 -22.01 -3.41 -16.76
N ARG A 264 -21.85 -3.08 -15.49
CA ARG A 264 -21.73 -4.08 -14.42
C ARG A 264 -22.99 -4.94 -14.26
N GLU A 265 -24.15 -4.42 -14.62
CA GLU A 265 -25.43 -5.12 -14.44
C GLU A 265 -25.58 -6.27 -15.45
N CYS A 266 -24.84 -6.23 -16.55
CA CYS A 266 -24.73 -7.33 -17.49
C CYS A 266 -23.82 -8.44 -16.94
N ARG A 267 -24.36 -9.66 -16.84
CA ARG A 267 -23.56 -10.87 -16.53
C ARG A 267 -23.16 -11.67 -17.77
N HIS A 268 -23.68 -11.30 -18.93
CA HIS A 268 -23.55 -12.06 -20.17
C HIS A 268 -22.26 -11.74 -20.92
N GLU A 269 -21.70 -10.54 -20.73
CA GLU A 269 -20.57 -10.05 -21.51
C GLU A 269 -19.48 -9.43 -20.63
N ASN A 270 -18.23 -9.65 -21.03
CA ASN A 270 -17.09 -8.92 -20.48
C ASN A 270 -16.98 -7.59 -21.21
N THR A 271 -16.38 -6.56 -20.61
CA THR A 271 -16.29 -5.25 -21.26
C THR A 271 -15.03 -4.49 -20.87
N VAL A 272 -14.47 -3.74 -21.81
CA VAL A 272 -13.44 -2.73 -21.55
C VAL A 272 -14.02 -1.37 -21.90
N LYS A 273 -14.05 -0.44 -20.94
CA LYS A 273 -14.51 0.93 -21.14
C LYS A 273 -13.37 1.92 -21.03
N LEU A 274 -13.38 2.93 -21.89
CA LEU A 274 -12.41 4.02 -21.91
C LEU A 274 -13.07 5.30 -21.41
N ILE A 275 -12.47 5.95 -20.40
CA ILE A 275 -12.79 7.32 -20.01
C ILE A 275 -11.60 8.20 -20.42
N TRP A 276 -11.85 9.10 -21.36
CA TRP A 276 -10.84 10.01 -21.87
C TRP A 276 -10.95 11.34 -21.14
N GLY A 277 -9.92 11.68 -20.37
CA GLY A 277 -9.92 12.87 -19.53
C GLY A 277 -8.73 13.78 -19.78
N PRO A 278 -8.89 14.81 -20.63
CA PRO A 278 -7.88 15.85 -20.85
C PRO A 278 -7.45 16.59 -19.57
N PRO A 279 -6.36 17.38 -19.59
CA PRO A 279 -5.87 18.10 -18.41
C PRO A 279 -6.94 18.99 -17.76
N GLY A 280 -7.09 18.87 -16.45
CA GLY A 280 -8.04 19.69 -15.68
C GLY A 280 -9.51 19.29 -15.79
N THR A 281 -9.85 18.19 -16.47
CA THR A 281 -11.25 17.74 -16.66
C THR A 281 -11.84 16.93 -15.50
N GLY A 282 -11.04 16.72 -14.44
CA GLY A 282 -11.47 16.03 -13.23
C GLY A 282 -11.49 14.50 -13.34
N LYS A 283 -10.51 13.89 -14.02
CA LYS A 283 -10.28 12.42 -14.03
C LYS A 283 -10.38 11.80 -12.64
N THR A 284 -9.48 12.19 -11.73
CA THR A 284 -9.45 11.70 -10.35
C THR A 284 -10.77 11.93 -9.60
N LYS A 285 -11.45 13.06 -9.86
CA LYS A 285 -12.76 13.36 -9.27
C LYS A 285 -13.79 12.33 -9.74
N THR A 286 -13.86 12.10 -11.05
CA THR A 286 -14.77 11.13 -11.69
C THR A 286 -14.52 9.71 -11.17
N VAL A 287 -13.26 9.29 -11.12
CA VAL A 287 -12.85 7.99 -10.57
C VAL A 287 -13.26 7.86 -9.10
N GLY A 288 -13.02 8.90 -8.28
CA GLY A 288 -13.43 8.89 -6.87
C GLY A 288 -14.94 8.67 -6.68
N PHE A 289 -15.77 9.34 -7.48
CA PHE A 289 -17.24 9.14 -7.45
C PHE A 289 -17.67 7.77 -7.97
N LEU A 290 -17.04 7.28 -9.05
CA LEU A 290 -17.28 5.93 -9.55
C LEU A 290 -16.98 4.89 -8.46
N LEU A 291 -15.80 4.97 -7.83
CA LEU A 291 -15.39 4.03 -6.78
C LEU A 291 -16.29 4.12 -5.55
N HIS A 292 -16.68 5.33 -5.14
CA HIS A 292 -17.63 5.50 -4.03
C HIS A 292 -18.98 4.85 -4.33
N SER A 293 -19.43 4.92 -5.59
CA SER A 293 -20.66 4.25 -6.05
C SER A 293 -20.51 2.74 -6.02
N LEU A 294 -19.37 2.21 -6.51
CA LEU A 294 -19.06 0.78 -6.48
C LEU A 294 -18.96 0.23 -5.05
N LEU A 295 -18.40 1.02 -4.12
CA LEU A 295 -18.33 0.69 -2.70
C LEU A 295 -19.72 0.55 -2.07
N LYS A 296 -20.61 1.53 -2.30
CA LYS A 296 -22.01 1.49 -1.82
C LYS A 296 -22.80 0.31 -2.37
N MET A 297 -22.39 -0.20 -3.51
CA MET A 297 -22.97 -1.40 -4.13
C MET A 297 -22.27 -2.70 -3.72
N ASN A 298 -21.30 -2.65 -2.81
CA ASN A 298 -20.51 -3.78 -2.30
C ASN A 298 -19.84 -4.60 -3.42
N ARG A 299 -19.22 -3.92 -4.39
CA ARG A 299 -18.57 -4.55 -5.54
C ARG A 299 -17.07 -4.63 -5.36
N ARG A 300 -16.54 -5.86 -5.35
CA ARG A 300 -15.09 -6.09 -5.25
C ARG A 300 -14.38 -5.56 -6.49
N THR A 301 -13.66 -4.46 -6.29
CA THR A 301 -12.98 -3.72 -7.34
C THR A 301 -11.52 -3.55 -6.94
N VAL A 302 -10.63 -3.85 -7.88
CA VAL A 302 -9.22 -3.49 -7.77
C VAL A 302 -8.98 -2.21 -8.58
N THR A 303 -8.39 -1.21 -7.94
CA THR A 303 -8.05 0.08 -8.53
C THR A 303 -6.54 0.21 -8.59
N CYS A 304 -6.04 0.40 -9.80
CA CYS A 304 -4.63 0.48 -10.10
C CYS A 304 -4.26 1.84 -10.71
N ALA A 305 -3.00 2.22 -10.57
CA ALA A 305 -2.39 3.31 -11.33
C ALA A 305 -0.89 3.00 -11.59
N PRO A 306 -0.23 3.64 -12.56
CA PRO A 306 1.20 3.42 -12.84
C PRO A 306 2.10 3.81 -11.66
N THR A 307 1.81 4.93 -10.99
CA THR A 307 2.67 5.50 -9.95
C THR A 307 2.03 5.48 -8.57
N ASN A 308 2.85 5.44 -7.50
CA ASN A 308 2.36 5.55 -6.13
C ASN A 308 1.57 6.84 -5.90
N ILE A 309 2.00 7.96 -6.49
CA ILE A 309 1.36 9.28 -6.33
C ILE A 309 -0.07 9.23 -6.88
N ALA A 310 -0.26 8.68 -8.08
CA ALA A 310 -1.59 8.53 -8.67
C ALA A 310 -2.51 7.64 -7.81
N VAL A 311 -2.01 6.49 -7.33
CA VAL A 311 -2.77 5.61 -6.42
C VAL A 311 -3.20 6.37 -5.15
N LEU A 312 -2.29 7.14 -4.56
CA LEU A 312 -2.55 7.91 -3.34
C LEU A 312 -3.57 9.00 -3.56
N GLU A 313 -3.55 9.69 -4.72
CA GLU A 313 -4.50 10.75 -5.05
C GLU A 313 -5.93 10.22 -5.14
N VAL A 314 -6.13 9.11 -5.87
CA VAL A 314 -7.45 8.47 -6.00
C VAL A 314 -7.92 7.94 -4.64
N ALA A 315 -7.04 7.27 -3.89
CA ALA A 315 -7.38 6.73 -2.57
C ALA A 315 -7.79 7.85 -1.59
N LYS A 316 -7.06 8.97 -1.54
CA LYS A 316 -7.41 10.14 -0.72
C LYS A 316 -8.80 10.68 -1.09
N ARG A 317 -9.10 10.78 -2.39
CA ARG A 317 -10.38 11.30 -2.88
C ARG A 317 -11.55 10.41 -2.43
N LEU A 318 -11.41 9.10 -2.57
CA LEU A 318 -12.42 8.15 -2.10
C LEU A 318 -12.58 8.23 -0.57
N VAL A 319 -11.48 8.13 0.18
CA VAL A 319 -11.51 8.10 1.65
C VAL A 319 -12.17 9.34 2.21
N LYS A 320 -11.87 10.52 1.64
CA LYS A 320 -12.56 11.76 1.97
C LYS A 320 -14.08 11.62 1.81
N GLY A 321 -14.55 11.13 0.67
CA GLY A 321 -15.97 10.91 0.42
C GLY A 321 -16.61 9.86 1.33
N VAL A 322 -15.88 8.80 1.73
CA VAL A 322 -16.37 7.79 2.69
C VAL A 322 -16.54 8.42 4.07
N VAL A 323 -15.52 9.14 4.56
CA VAL A 323 -15.54 9.81 5.87
C VAL A 323 -16.65 10.86 5.96
N GLU A 324 -16.82 11.68 4.92
CA GLU A 324 -17.87 12.71 4.84
C GLU A 324 -19.29 12.11 4.84
N SER A 325 -19.44 10.87 4.37
CA SER A 325 -20.74 10.19 4.28
C SER A 325 -21.09 9.30 5.49
N SER A 326 -20.18 9.16 6.46
CA SER A 326 -20.27 8.14 7.50
C SER A 326 -20.87 8.66 8.81
N ALA A 327 -21.75 7.87 9.43
CA ALA A 327 -22.39 8.22 10.70
C ALA A 327 -21.42 8.22 11.89
N TYR A 328 -20.38 7.40 11.82
CA TYR A 328 -19.28 7.35 12.80
C TYR A 328 -17.97 7.61 12.07
N LYS A 329 -17.09 8.42 12.67
CA LYS A 329 -15.80 8.76 12.07
C LYS A 329 -15.01 7.49 11.74
N GLY A 330 -14.74 7.28 10.45
CA GLY A 330 -13.96 6.13 9.97
C GLY A 330 -14.75 4.85 9.71
N TYR A 331 -16.04 4.79 10.04
CA TYR A 331 -16.86 3.63 9.68
C TYR A 331 -16.99 3.49 8.17
N GLY A 332 -16.80 2.26 7.65
CA GLY A 332 -16.74 1.94 6.22
C GLY A 332 -15.32 1.95 5.63
N LEU A 333 -14.31 2.48 6.34
CA LEU A 333 -12.92 2.40 5.88
C LEU A 333 -12.39 0.96 5.86
N GLY A 334 -12.97 0.06 6.65
CA GLY A 334 -12.64 -1.37 6.67
C GLY A 334 -12.89 -2.06 5.33
N ASP A 335 -13.79 -1.51 4.51
CA ASP A 335 -14.09 -2.03 3.16
C ASP A 335 -13.06 -1.56 2.10
N VAL A 336 -12.15 -0.65 2.47
CA VAL A 336 -11.14 -0.07 1.58
C VAL A 336 -9.76 -0.48 2.05
N VAL A 337 -8.90 -0.97 1.14
CA VAL A 337 -7.51 -1.32 1.44
C VAL A 337 -6.57 -0.62 0.47
N LEU A 338 -5.56 0.07 1.00
CA LEU A 338 -4.42 0.59 0.27
C LEU A 338 -3.21 -0.33 0.47
N PHE A 339 -2.66 -0.83 -0.63
CA PHE A 339 -1.62 -1.84 -0.67
C PHE A 339 -0.36 -1.32 -1.41
N GLY A 340 0.78 -1.40 -0.75
CA GLY A 340 2.07 -1.02 -1.33
C GLY A 340 3.19 -0.95 -0.30
N ASN A 341 4.32 -0.37 -0.68
CA ASN A 341 5.47 -0.20 0.20
C ASN A 341 5.33 1.10 1.02
N ARG A 342 5.32 1.00 2.35
CA ARG A 342 5.12 2.13 3.27
C ARG A 342 6.11 3.28 3.03
N LYS A 343 7.40 2.98 2.82
CA LYS A 343 8.46 3.97 2.61
C LYS A 343 8.27 4.70 1.27
N ARG A 344 8.18 3.93 0.17
CA ARG A 344 8.03 4.49 -1.20
C ARG A 344 6.72 5.26 -1.43
N MET A 345 5.68 4.98 -0.66
CA MET A 345 4.41 5.71 -0.70
C MET A 345 4.34 6.87 0.30
N LYS A 346 5.39 7.09 1.11
CA LYS A 346 5.47 8.15 2.12
C LYS A 346 4.21 8.24 3.01
N ILE A 347 3.67 7.08 3.43
CA ILE A 347 2.38 7.01 4.14
C ILE A 347 2.37 7.85 5.43
N LYS A 348 3.52 8.07 6.07
CA LYS A 348 3.64 8.93 7.25
C LYS A 348 3.25 10.39 6.99
N GLU A 349 3.38 10.87 5.76
CA GLU A 349 3.02 12.24 5.35
C GLU A 349 1.53 12.36 4.96
N HIS A 350 0.76 11.27 5.07
CA HIS A 350 -0.61 11.17 4.58
C HIS A 350 -1.55 10.58 5.64
N GLU A 351 -1.78 11.33 6.72
CA GLU A 351 -2.63 10.92 7.86
C GLU A 351 -4.03 10.45 7.42
N GLN A 352 -4.62 11.12 6.42
CA GLN A 352 -5.99 10.85 5.94
C GLN A 352 -6.21 9.43 5.40
N ILE A 353 -5.16 8.73 4.96
CA ILE A 353 -5.25 7.39 4.36
C ILE A 353 -4.52 6.34 5.19
N HIS A 354 -4.07 6.71 6.39
CA HIS A 354 -3.32 5.82 7.26
C HIS A 354 -4.16 4.60 7.65
N ASP A 355 -5.45 4.79 7.95
CA ASP A 355 -6.39 3.75 8.41
C ASP A 355 -6.77 2.72 7.33
N VAL A 356 -6.61 3.11 6.06
CA VAL A 356 -6.81 2.21 4.91
C VAL A 356 -5.52 1.50 4.49
N PHE A 357 -4.35 1.90 4.99
CA PHE A 357 -3.09 1.26 4.63
C PHE A 357 -2.98 -0.14 5.28
N LEU A 358 -2.77 -1.17 4.45
CA LEU A 358 -2.87 -2.57 4.86
C LEU A 358 -1.95 -2.92 6.05
N ASP A 359 -0.68 -2.53 6.00
CA ASP A 359 0.26 -2.91 7.06
C ASP A 359 -0.10 -2.23 8.39
N HIS A 360 -0.66 -1.02 8.36
CA HIS A 360 -1.13 -0.36 9.57
C HIS A 360 -2.34 -1.09 10.14
N ARG A 361 -3.33 -1.39 9.30
CA ARG A 361 -4.51 -2.16 9.67
C ARG A 361 -4.16 -3.51 10.30
N VAL A 362 -3.19 -4.23 9.73
CA VAL A 362 -2.73 -5.52 10.24
C VAL A 362 -2.22 -5.38 11.68
N GLU A 363 -1.41 -4.36 11.99
CA GLU A 363 -0.91 -4.15 13.36
C GLU A 363 -2.02 -3.78 14.35
N VAL A 364 -3.00 -2.98 13.93
CA VAL A 364 -4.13 -2.61 14.80
C VAL A 364 -5.03 -3.81 15.08
N LEU A 365 -5.40 -4.56 14.03
CA LEU A 365 -6.21 -5.76 14.18
C LEU A 365 -5.46 -6.85 14.96
N TYR A 366 -4.14 -6.97 14.80
CA TYR A 366 -3.34 -7.90 15.60
C TYR A 366 -3.47 -7.64 17.10
N GLN A 367 -3.49 -6.38 17.52
CA GLN A 367 -3.72 -6.02 18.93
C GLN A 367 -5.16 -6.32 19.36
N CYS A 368 -6.15 -5.98 18.54
CA CYS A 368 -7.57 -6.22 18.84
C CYS A 368 -7.91 -7.72 18.93
N TYR A 369 -7.20 -8.56 18.19
CA TYR A 369 -7.38 -10.01 18.13
C TYR A 369 -6.42 -10.80 19.03
N SER A 370 -5.58 -10.12 19.82
CA SER A 370 -4.65 -10.78 20.74
C SER A 370 -5.41 -11.70 21.70
N PRO A 371 -5.05 -12.99 21.84
CA PRO A 371 -5.79 -13.93 22.68
C PRO A 371 -5.89 -13.52 24.16
N TYR A 372 -4.91 -12.78 24.67
CA TYR A 372 -4.79 -12.43 26.09
C TYR A 372 -4.97 -10.94 26.39
N SER A 373 -5.00 -10.09 25.36
CA SER A 373 -5.11 -8.63 25.52
C SER A 373 -6.04 -7.97 24.52
N GLY A 374 -6.70 -8.75 23.67
CA GLY A 374 -7.63 -8.29 22.66
C GLY A 374 -9.08 -8.19 23.16
N TRP A 375 -9.99 -7.95 22.22
CA TRP A 375 -11.42 -7.71 22.46
C TRP A 375 -12.08 -8.81 23.27
N HIS A 376 -11.97 -10.06 22.81
CA HIS A 376 -12.66 -11.20 23.41
C HIS A 376 -12.31 -11.39 24.89
N HIS A 377 -11.01 -11.41 25.19
CA HIS A 377 -10.51 -11.57 26.56
C HIS A 377 -10.99 -10.43 27.45
N ASN A 378 -10.81 -9.18 27.02
CA ASN A 378 -11.12 -8.02 27.85
C ASN A 378 -12.63 -7.82 28.03
N LEU A 379 -13.46 -8.16 27.04
CA LEU A 379 -14.91 -8.08 27.18
C LEU A 379 -15.40 -9.06 28.25
N LEU A 380 -14.96 -10.31 28.18
CA LEU A 380 -15.30 -11.33 29.18
C LEU A 380 -14.73 -11.01 30.56
N ALA A 381 -13.49 -10.51 30.62
CA ALA A 381 -12.87 -10.10 31.88
C ALA A 381 -13.61 -8.91 32.53
N MET A 382 -14.07 -7.93 31.74
CA MET A 382 -14.87 -6.81 32.25
C MET A 382 -16.23 -7.28 32.76
N ILE A 383 -16.91 -8.16 32.00
CA ILE A 383 -18.19 -8.75 32.44
C ILE A 383 -17.99 -9.49 33.76
N SER A 384 -17.00 -10.39 33.85
CA SER A 384 -16.70 -11.14 35.06
C SER A 384 -16.38 -10.22 36.25
N LEU A 385 -15.58 -9.16 36.05
CA LEU A 385 -15.23 -8.20 37.10
C LEU A 385 -16.46 -7.44 37.62
N LEU A 386 -17.40 -7.10 36.75
CA LEU A 386 -18.62 -6.36 37.13
C LEU A 386 -19.71 -7.26 37.71
N GLU A 387 -19.78 -8.53 37.30
CA GLU A 387 -20.74 -9.50 37.83
C GLU A 387 -20.36 -9.99 39.22
N ASP A 388 -19.10 -10.38 39.39
CA ASP A 388 -18.57 -10.95 40.62
C ASP A 388 -17.08 -10.57 40.80
N PRO A 389 -16.78 -9.39 41.34
CA PRO A 389 -15.40 -8.93 41.54
C PRO A 389 -14.60 -9.78 42.55
N GLU A 390 -15.27 -10.53 43.41
CA GLU A 390 -14.65 -11.38 44.44
C GLU A 390 -13.89 -12.57 43.82
N THR A 391 -14.46 -13.19 42.78
CA THR A 391 -13.84 -14.34 42.10
C THR A 391 -12.48 -13.99 41.45
N PRO A 392 -12.36 -12.96 40.61
CA PRO A 392 -11.07 -12.50 40.08
C PRO A 392 -10.07 -12.09 41.17
N TYR A 393 -10.54 -11.52 42.29
CA TYR A 393 -9.66 -11.15 43.40
C TYR A 393 -9.07 -12.37 44.12
N ARG A 394 -9.90 -13.40 44.38
CA ARG A 394 -9.43 -14.67 44.96
C ARG A 394 -8.40 -15.35 44.06
N LEU A 395 -8.66 -15.38 42.74
CA LEU A 395 -7.70 -15.91 41.77
C LEU A 395 -6.38 -15.14 41.79
N TYR A 396 -6.41 -13.81 41.86
CA TYR A 396 -5.22 -12.98 42.02
C TYR A 396 -4.42 -13.31 43.29
N LEU A 397 -5.08 -13.53 44.43
CA LEU A 397 -4.42 -13.92 45.67
C LEU A 397 -3.77 -15.31 45.56
N ILE A 398 -4.41 -16.26 44.87
CA ILE A 398 -3.87 -17.62 44.62
C ILE A 398 -2.65 -17.56 43.70
N GLU A 399 -2.74 -16.84 42.57
CA GLU A 399 -1.63 -16.69 41.61
C GLU A 399 -0.40 -16.04 42.23
N ARG A 400 -0.61 -15.06 43.14
CA ARG A 400 0.49 -14.41 43.87
C ARG A 400 1.16 -15.37 44.84
N LYS A 401 0.39 -16.19 45.59
CA LYS A 401 0.92 -17.24 46.47
C LYS A 401 1.73 -18.28 45.69
N ASP A 402 1.25 -18.71 44.53
CA ASP A 402 1.97 -19.65 43.66
C ASP A 402 3.26 -19.09 43.05
N ASN A 403 3.31 -17.79 42.76
CA ASN A 403 4.52 -17.13 42.24
C ASN A 403 5.55 -16.87 43.35
N ASN A 404 5.12 -16.57 44.58
CA ASN A 404 6.01 -16.47 45.73
C ASN A 404 6.59 -17.85 46.10
N ASN A 405 5.75 -18.91 46.07
CA ASN A 405 6.20 -20.30 46.26
C ASN A 405 7.16 -20.80 45.15
N LYS A 406 7.11 -20.26 43.93
CA LYS A 406 8.09 -20.56 42.86
C LYS A 406 9.42 -19.83 43.09
N LYS A 407 9.39 -18.57 43.53
CA LYS A 407 10.61 -17.82 43.86
C LYS A 407 11.38 -18.46 45.02
N GLU A 408 10.70 -19.04 46.01
CA GLU A 408 11.34 -19.76 47.12
C GLU A 408 11.94 -21.11 46.73
N ARG A 409 11.36 -21.80 45.74
CA ARG A 409 11.89 -23.08 45.21
C ARG A 409 13.11 -22.90 44.30
N ASP A 410 13.25 -21.77 43.61
CA ASP A 410 14.45 -21.48 42.81
C ASP A 410 15.67 -21.10 43.69
N THR A 411 15.47 -20.79 44.98
CA THR A 411 16.53 -20.58 46.00
C THR A 411 16.93 -21.85 46.77
N SER A 412 16.19 -22.96 46.62
CA SER A 412 16.52 -24.24 47.26
C SER A 412 16.58 -25.33 46.18
N GLY A 413 17.77 -25.50 45.61
CA GLY A 413 17.99 -26.39 44.48
C GLY A 413 17.66 -27.85 44.79
N ILE A 414 16.49 -28.32 44.36
CA ILE A 414 16.19 -29.74 44.12
C ILE A 414 15.32 -29.86 42.87
N ILE A 415 15.81 -30.63 41.89
CA ILE A 415 15.12 -30.99 40.65
C ILE A 415 14.13 -32.12 40.94
N SER A 416 12.88 -31.99 40.48
CA SER A 416 12.06 -33.15 40.14
C SER A 416 11.15 -32.84 38.95
N GLU A 417 11.09 -33.83 38.06
CA GLU A 417 10.40 -33.83 36.78
C GLU A 417 8.90 -34.04 36.97
N ASP A 418 8.09 -33.06 36.57
CA ASP A 418 6.87 -33.31 35.79
C ASP A 418 6.23 -32.01 35.30
N LYS A 419 6.58 -31.55 34.07
CA LYS A 419 6.01 -30.33 33.48
C LYS A 419 5.99 -30.37 31.95
N LYS A 420 4.86 -30.76 31.35
CA LYS A 420 4.53 -30.40 29.96
C LYS A 420 3.26 -29.57 29.74
N GLY A 421 2.41 -29.34 30.76
CA GLY A 421 1.26 -28.43 30.65
C GLY A 421 1.42 -27.05 31.32
N LYS A 422 2.29 -26.93 32.33
CA LYS A 422 2.40 -25.74 33.21
C LYS A 422 3.54 -24.75 32.85
N LYS A 423 4.35 -25.03 31.83
CA LYS A 423 5.46 -24.13 31.39
C LYS A 423 4.97 -22.96 30.52
N ALA A 424 3.89 -23.14 29.74
CA ALA A 424 3.39 -22.12 28.83
C ALA A 424 2.80 -20.89 29.55
N VAL A 425 2.09 -21.08 30.66
CA VAL A 425 1.44 -19.97 31.40
C VAL A 425 2.45 -19.11 32.18
N ASN A 426 3.49 -19.73 32.75
CA ASN A 426 4.52 -19.02 33.53
C ASN A 426 5.49 -18.20 32.66
N GLN A 427 5.73 -18.64 31.42
CA GLN A 427 6.54 -17.88 30.46
C GLN A 427 5.81 -16.61 29.98
N VAL A 428 4.47 -16.66 29.91
CA VAL A 428 3.59 -15.57 29.45
C VAL A 428 3.49 -14.44 30.49
N ILE A 429 3.36 -14.74 31.78
CA ILE A 429 3.29 -13.71 32.84
C ILE A 429 4.61 -12.93 32.96
N ALA A 430 5.76 -13.61 32.85
CA ALA A 430 7.07 -12.98 32.83
C ALA A 430 7.27 -12.08 31.59
N GLN A 431 6.60 -12.41 30.48
CA GLN A 431 6.65 -11.66 29.22
C GLN A 431 5.75 -10.43 29.25
N THR A 432 4.54 -10.53 29.83
CA THR A 432 3.62 -9.40 30.04
C THR A 432 4.21 -8.36 31.01
N LEU A 433 4.92 -8.79 32.06
CA LEU A 433 5.63 -7.88 32.98
C LEU A 433 6.85 -7.21 32.34
N LYS A 434 7.55 -7.89 31.42
CA LYS A 434 8.65 -7.31 30.62
C LYS A 434 8.15 -6.30 29.58
N GLU A 435 7.03 -6.56 28.93
CA GLU A 435 6.42 -5.65 27.95
C GLU A 435 5.85 -4.38 28.61
N ASN A 436 5.29 -4.50 29.82
CA ASN A 436 4.84 -3.35 30.61
C ASN A 436 5.98 -2.42 31.05
N ARG A 437 7.18 -2.96 31.33
CA ARG A 437 8.39 -2.16 31.60
C ARG A 437 8.92 -1.43 30.36
N MET A 438 8.74 -2.01 29.17
CA MET A 438 9.17 -1.42 27.90
C MET A 438 8.20 -0.33 27.37
N ASN A 439 6.90 -0.46 27.64
CA ASN A 439 5.89 0.53 27.24
C ASN A 439 5.92 1.80 28.12
N LYS A 440 6.28 1.69 29.41
CA LYS A 440 6.53 2.87 30.27
C LYS A 440 7.68 3.76 29.76
N LYS A 441 8.68 3.19 29.08
CA LYS A 441 9.82 3.95 28.50
C LYS A 441 9.52 4.61 27.15
N LYS A 442 8.46 4.19 26.44
CA LYS A 442 8.08 4.75 25.13
C LYS A 442 7.00 5.82 25.18
N GLY A 443 6.31 5.98 26.32
CA GLY A 443 5.28 7.00 26.55
C GLY A 443 5.77 8.38 26.99
N LYS A 444 7.06 8.54 27.33
CA LYS A 444 7.69 9.86 27.62
C LYS A 444 8.48 10.35 26.42
N GLY A 445 7.77 10.68 25.34
CA GLY A 445 8.36 11.26 24.15
C GLY A 445 7.33 12.09 23.41
N LYS A 446 7.32 13.39 23.71
CA LYS A 446 6.53 14.49 23.12
C LYS A 446 5.19 14.81 23.80
N GLN A 447 5.26 15.69 24.80
CA GLN A 447 4.51 16.96 24.83
C GLN A 447 5.05 17.86 25.95
N LYS A 448 5.16 19.17 25.63
CA LYS A 448 5.44 20.35 26.49
C LYS A 448 6.91 20.76 26.71
N GLU A 449 7.39 21.62 25.80
CA GLU A 449 8.20 22.78 26.19
C GLU A 449 7.30 23.84 26.87
N LYS A 450 7.91 24.56 27.82
CA LYS A 450 7.40 25.70 28.62
C LYS A 450 6.41 25.38 29.75
N GLN A 451 6.95 25.11 30.94
CA GLN A 451 6.86 26.04 32.09
C GLN A 451 7.74 25.55 33.27
N SER A 452 8.44 26.52 33.84
CA SER A 452 9.24 26.62 35.07
C SER A 452 9.31 25.47 36.09
N LYS A 453 10.56 25.15 36.45
CA LYS A 453 11.12 24.90 37.79
C LYS A 453 10.14 24.53 38.90
N HIS A 454 10.19 23.26 39.32
CA HIS A 454 10.48 22.90 40.72
C HIS A 454 11.24 21.58 40.72
N ARG A 455 12.42 21.59 41.35
CA ARG A 455 13.17 20.39 41.71
C ARG A 455 12.45 19.76 42.90
N GLU A 456 12.03 18.52 42.78
CA GLU A 456 11.87 17.63 43.93
C GLU A 456 12.68 16.38 43.66
N GLU A 457 13.44 16.01 44.68
CA GLU A 457 14.48 14.99 44.70
C GLU A 457 13.88 13.60 44.50
N GLY A 458 14.60 12.76 43.75
CA GLY A 458 14.24 11.37 43.55
C GLY A 458 14.44 10.59 44.83
N VAL A 459 13.36 9.98 45.32
CA VAL A 459 13.42 8.80 46.18
C VAL A 459 13.16 7.60 45.27
N ASP A 460 14.16 6.72 45.18
CA ASP A 460 13.99 5.37 44.65
C ASP A 460 13.07 4.60 45.60
N ASP A 461 11.77 4.52 45.29
CA ASP A 461 10.85 3.65 46.01
C ASP A 461 11.06 2.19 45.58
N GLU A 462 11.70 1.42 46.45
CA GLU A 462 11.61 -0.03 46.48
C GLU A 462 10.13 -0.44 46.57
N GLU A 463 9.59 -1.05 45.51
CA GLU A 463 8.21 -1.52 45.43
C GLU A 463 7.99 -2.64 46.48
N THR A 464 7.45 -2.30 47.65
CA THR A 464 7.10 -3.24 48.72
C THR A 464 6.11 -4.29 48.21
N ASP A 465 6.38 -5.57 48.50
CA ASP A 465 5.62 -6.75 48.02
C ASP A 465 4.25 -6.94 48.73
N ILE A 466 3.54 -5.84 48.99
CA ILE A 466 2.24 -5.85 49.68
C ILE A 466 1.14 -6.22 48.66
N PRO A 467 0.23 -7.16 48.96
CA PRO A 467 -0.88 -7.48 48.09
C PRO A 467 -1.88 -6.31 48.05
N LEU A 468 -2.26 -5.90 46.84
CA LEU A 468 -3.34 -4.94 46.63
C LEU A 468 -4.57 -5.29 47.46
N THR A 469 -5.15 -4.28 48.12
CA THR A 469 -6.46 -4.41 48.74
C THR A 469 -7.52 -4.73 47.67
N PHE A 470 -8.66 -5.28 48.09
CA PHE A 470 -9.76 -5.59 47.17
C PHE A 470 -10.17 -4.38 46.31
N GLU A 471 -10.28 -3.20 46.92
CA GLU A 471 -10.64 -1.98 46.21
C GLU A 471 -9.58 -1.57 45.17
N GLU A 472 -8.31 -1.57 45.56
CA GLU A 472 -7.21 -1.21 44.67
C GLU A 472 -7.09 -2.20 43.52
N PHE A 473 -7.31 -3.49 43.78
CA PHE A 473 -7.36 -4.53 42.76
C PHE A 473 -8.48 -4.24 41.75
N VAL A 474 -9.72 -4.02 42.21
CA VAL A 474 -10.86 -3.76 41.33
C VAL A 474 -10.63 -2.49 40.51
N LYS A 475 -10.18 -1.39 41.14
CA LYS A 475 -9.89 -0.11 40.45
C LYS A 475 -8.79 -0.29 39.39
N LYS A 476 -7.67 -0.94 39.75
CA LYS A 476 -6.53 -1.17 38.84
C LYS A 476 -6.89 -2.11 37.70
N LYS A 477 -7.63 -3.19 37.99
CA LYS A 477 -8.04 -4.17 36.97
C LYS A 477 -9.10 -3.59 36.04
N PHE A 478 -10.08 -2.84 36.56
CA PHE A 478 -11.08 -2.14 35.76
C PHE A 478 -10.42 -1.16 34.79
N ASN A 479 -9.49 -0.32 35.27
CA ASN A 479 -8.77 0.63 34.42
C ASN A 479 -7.95 -0.06 33.33
N CYS A 480 -7.21 -1.12 33.69
CA CYS A 480 -6.40 -1.89 32.75
C CYS A 480 -7.26 -2.54 31.64
N ILE A 481 -8.33 -3.24 32.02
CA ILE A 481 -9.26 -3.85 31.04
C ILE A 481 -9.95 -2.76 30.20
N GLY A 482 -10.35 -1.66 30.85
CA GLY A 482 -10.99 -0.52 30.20
C GLY A 482 -10.13 0.09 29.10
N GLU A 483 -8.85 0.34 29.33
CA GLU A 483 -7.91 0.86 28.32
C GLU A 483 -7.88 0.00 27.05
N HIS A 484 -7.82 -1.33 27.21
CA HIS A 484 -7.85 -2.26 26.08
C HIS A 484 -9.20 -2.28 25.35
N LEU A 485 -10.32 -2.21 26.09
CA LEU A 485 -11.66 -2.13 25.50
C LEU A 485 -11.87 -0.82 24.73
N TYR A 486 -11.44 0.32 25.29
CA TYR A 486 -11.51 1.62 24.61
C TYR A 486 -10.74 1.58 23.29
N PHE A 487 -9.51 1.07 23.32
CA PHE A 487 -8.71 0.88 22.10
C PHE A 487 -9.45 0.01 21.07
N CYS A 488 -10.00 -1.14 21.48
CA CYS A 488 -10.73 -2.01 20.56
C CYS A 488 -11.98 -1.33 19.98
N ILE A 489 -12.75 -0.60 20.79
CA ILE A 489 -13.97 0.09 20.33
C ILE A 489 -13.64 1.17 19.31
N GLU A 490 -12.61 1.97 19.59
CA GLU A 490 -12.15 3.05 18.71
C GLU A 490 -11.60 2.54 17.38
N ASN A 491 -11.09 1.29 17.31
CA ASN A 491 -10.38 0.77 16.14
C ASN A 491 -11.15 -0.29 15.33
N LEU A 492 -11.91 -1.18 15.97
CA LEU A 492 -12.58 -2.29 15.29
C LEU A 492 -13.57 -1.81 14.22
N HIS A 493 -14.34 -0.75 14.50
CA HIS A 493 -15.32 -0.20 13.56
C HIS A 493 -14.69 0.52 12.35
N ILE A 494 -13.43 0.95 12.48
CA ILE A 494 -12.65 1.57 11.39
C ILE A 494 -12.04 0.49 10.50
N HIS A 495 -11.50 -0.57 11.10
CA HIS A 495 -10.65 -1.53 10.40
C HIS A 495 -11.36 -2.82 9.98
N LEU A 496 -12.51 -3.16 10.58
CA LEU A 496 -13.34 -4.27 10.12
C LEU A 496 -14.26 -3.85 8.97
N PRO A 497 -14.38 -4.69 7.92
CA PRO A 497 -15.37 -4.49 6.85
C PRO A 497 -16.78 -4.31 7.39
N SER A 498 -17.58 -3.44 6.76
CA SER A 498 -18.96 -3.16 7.18
C SER A 498 -19.87 -4.40 7.07
N SER A 499 -19.50 -5.36 6.22
CA SER A 499 -20.16 -6.66 6.13
C SER A 499 -19.97 -7.54 7.38
N LEU A 500 -18.97 -7.27 8.21
CA LEU A 500 -18.64 -8.03 9.41
C LEU A 500 -18.98 -7.27 10.70
N ILE A 501 -19.18 -5.94 10.62
CA ILE A 501 -19.59 -5.11 11.75
C ILE A 501 -20.70 -4.12 11.35
N SER A 502 -21.92 -4.41 11.80
CA SER A 502 -23.08 -3.57 11.49
C SER A 502 -23.08 -2.25 12.28
N LEU A 503 -23.72 -1.22 11.73
CA LEU A 503 -23.92 0.07 12.42
C LEU A 503 -24.57 -0.08 13.80
N LYS A 504 -25.51 -1.03 13.96
CA LYS A 504 -26.15 -1.33 15.25
C LYS A 504 -25.14 -1.81 16.29
N VAL A 505 -24.21 -2.69 15.88
CA VAL A 505 -23.13 -3.16 16.76
C VAL A 505 -22.21 -2.01 17.14
N VAL A 506 -21.82 -1.17 16.17
CA VAL A 506 -20.98 0.02 16.44
C VAL A 506 -21.65 0.98 17.43
N ALA A 507 -22.94 1.26 17.25
CA ALA A 507 -23.70 2.09 18.17
C ALA A 507 -23.71 1.51 19.60
N ASN A 508 -23.93 0.21 19.74
CA ASN A 508 -23.86 -0.47 21.04
C ASN A 508 -22.46 -0.43 21.66
N MET A 509 -21.40 -0.53 20.84
CA MET A 509 -20.01 -0.44 21.30
C MET A 509 -19.70 0.95 21.86
N PHE A 510 -20.14 2.03 21.20
CA PHE A 510 -19.97 3.38 21.73
C PHE A 510 -20.88 3.66 22.94
N ALA A 511 -22.08 3.08 22.98
CA ALA A 511 -22.91 3.12 24.20
C ALA A 511 -22.18 2.46 25.39
N ALA A 512 -21.51 1.32 25.16
CA ALA A 512 -20.68 0.67 26.17
C ALA A 512 -19.48 1.54 26.58
N TYR A 513 -18.81 2.17 25.61
CA TYR A 513 -17.70 3.10 25.87
C TYR A 513 -18.11 4.21 26.85
N HIS A 514 -19.21 4.91 26.56
CA HIS A 514 -19.68 6.01 27.40
C HIS A 514 -20.16 5.53 28.77
N SER A 515 -20.85 4.38 28.82
CA SER A 515 -21.31 3.76 30.07
C SER A 515 -20.13 3.33 30.95
N LEU A 516 -19.06 2.79 30.36
CA LEU A 516 -17.85 2.39 31.08
C LEU A 516 -17.08 3.60 31.61
N LYS A 517 -17.01 4.69 30.84
CA LYS A 517 -16.41 5.96 31.30
C LYS A 517 -17.17 6.58 32.46
N SER A 518 -18.50 6.55 32.40
CA SER A 518 -19.38 6.95 33.51
C SER A 518 -19.08 6.13 34.77
N LEU A 519 -19.04 4.80 34.64
CA LEU A 519 -18.74 3.89 35.75
C LEU A 519 -17.31 4.08 36.30
N GLN A 520 -16.32 4.34 35.43
CA GLN A 520 -14.94 4.65 35.80
C GLN A 520 -14.88 5.86 36.75
N ASN A 521 -15.59 6.94 36.42
CA ASN A 521 -15.63 8.15 37.24
C ASN A 521 -16.28 7.89 38.60
N MET A 522 -17.30 7.03 38.66
CA MET A 522 -17.94 6.64 39.92
C MET A 522 -17.01 5.78 40.78
N LEU A 523 -16.28 4.83 40.17
CA LEU A 523 -15.34 3.93 40.86
C LEU A 523 -14.27 4.67 41.67
N HIS A 524 -13.82 5.84 41.21
CA HIS A 524 -12.83 6.64 41.93
C HIS A 524 -13.30 7.13 43.31
N ASN A 525 -14.61 7.21 43.55
CA ASN A 525 -15.21 7.81 44.75
C ASN A 525 -15.92 6.80 45.67
N ILE A 526 -15.64 5.49 45.52
CA ILE A 526 -16.37 4.39 46.18
C ILE A 526 -15.45 3.56 47.08
N SER A 527 -15.98 3.17 48.25
CA SER A 527 -15.37 2.32 49.28
C SER A 527 -15.74 0.83 49.15
N LYS A 528 -15.02 -0.04 49.87
CA LYS A 528 -15.08 -1.52 49.85
C LYS A 528 -16.49 -2.07 50.04
N GLU A 529 -17.25 -1.49 50.98
CA GLU A 529 -18.60 -1.94 51.36
C GLU A 529 -19.61 -1.88 50.22
N VAL A 530 -19.44 -0.93 49.29
CA VAL A 530 -20.31 -0.77 48.12
C VAL A 530 -19.93 -1.75 47.01
N LEU A 531 -18.65 -2.12 46.91
CA LEU A 531 -18.15 -3.10 45.94
C LEU A 531 -18.43 -4.54 46.33
N THR A 532 -18.64 -4.84 47.61
CA THR A 532 -18.99 -6.18 48.12
C THR A 532 -20.51 -6.39 48.23
N ASN A 533 -21.31 -5.35 48.46
CA ASN A 533 -22.79 -5.40 48.51
C ASN A 533 -23.46 -5.48 47.11
N VAL A 534 -22.87 -6.27 46.21
CA VAL A 534 -23.30 -6.45 44.81
C VAL A 534 -24.71 -7.05 44.69
N ARG A 535 -25.18 -7.76 45.73
CA ARG A 535 -26.43 -8.53 45.75
C ARG A 535 -27.62 -7.86 46.45
N ASN A 536 -27.43 -6.79 47.23
CA ASN A 536 -28.53 -6.13 47.96
C ASN A 536 -29.17 -5.02 47.12
N LYS A 537 -30.43 -5.23 46.73
CA LYS A 537 -31.23 -4.30 45.91
C LYS A 537 -31.70 -3.05 46.67
N ASP A 538 -31.63 -3.05 48.01
CA ASP A 538 -32.29 -2.07 48.87
C ASP A 538 -31.34 -1.04 49.51
N SER A 539 -30.41 -0.48 48.75
CA SER A 539 -29.51 0.58 49.25
C SER A 539 -29.87 1.96 48.66
N MET A 540 -30.48 2.83 49.47
CA MET A 540 -30.70 4.24 49.15
C MET A 540 -29.35 5.00 49.19
N GLY A 541 -29.08 5.87 48.20
CA GLY A 541 -27.87 6.72 48.16
C GLY A 541 -26.86 6.38 47.05
N ARG A 542 -25.56 6.65 47.29
CA ARG A 542 -24.47 6.47 46.28
C ARG A 542 -24.30 5.02 45.82
N ALA A 543 -24.53 4.04 46.69
CA ALA A 543 -24.41 2.61 46.38
C ALA A 543 -25.49 2.13 45.40
N GLY A 544 -26.75 2.54 45.60
CA GLY A 544 -27.84 2.26 44.67
C GLY A 544 -27.58 2.84 43.28
N LYS A 545 -27.10 4.09 43.19
CA LYS A 545 -26.72 4.71 41.91
C LYS A 545 -25.62 3.94 41.19
N PHE A 546 -24.59 3.48 41.91
CA PHE A 546 -23.53 2.66 41.33
C PHE A 546 -24.05 1.31 40.83
N ASN A 547 -24.87 0.62 41.62
CA ASN A 547 -25.44 -0.67 41.22
C ASN A 547 -26.34 -0.56 39.99
N VAL A 548 -27.11 0.53 39.86
CA VAL A 548 -27.90 0.81 38.64
C VAL A 548 -27.00 0.99 37.43
N GLU A 549 -25.96 1.84 37.53
CA GLU A 549 -25.04 2.08 36.41
C GLU A 549 -24.20 0.83 36.06
N ARG A 550 -23.83 0.02 37.06
CA ARG A 550 -23.18 -1.28 36.87
C ARG A 550 -24.07 -2.26 36.12
N ASN A 551 -25.34 -2.40 36.53
CA ASN A 551 -26.28 -3.32 35.89
C ASN A 551 -26.57 -2.90 34.44
N LYS A 552 -26.66 -1.59 34.18
CA LYS A 552 -26.75 -1.03 32.83
C LYS A 552 -25.52 -1.39 32.00
N ASN A 553 -24.30 -1.19 32.53
CA ASN A 553 -23.06 -1.58 31.86
C ASN A 553 -23.04 -3.07 31.53
N LEU A 554 -23.38 -3.94 32.49
CA LEU A 554 -23.44 -5.39 32.30
C LEU A 554 -24.42 -5.79 31.18
N CYS A 555 -25.60 -5.18 31.15
CA CYS A 555 -26.60 -5.45 30.12
C CYS A 555 -26.05 -5.10 28.72
N ILE A 556 -25.43 -3.92 28.58
CA ILE A 556 -24.84 -3.48 27.31
C ILE A 556 -23.69 -4.41 26.91
N LEU A 557 -22.74 -4.69 27.82
CA LEU A 557 -21.57 -5.51 27.52
C LEU A 557 -21.95 -6.94 27.09
N LYS A 558 -22.94 -7.55 27.75
CA LYS A 558 -23.46 -8.88 27.39
C LYS A 558 -24.19 -8.89 26.03
N SER A 559 -24.72 -7.75 25.60
CA SER A 559 -25.36 -7.63 24.28
C SER A 559 -24.36 -7.52 23.13
N LEU A 560 -23.09 -7.24 23.43
CA LEU A 560 -22.05 -7.09 22.42
C LEU A 560 -21.55 -8.47 21.93
N PRO A 561 -21.17 -8.60 20.65
CA PRO A 561 -20.54 -9.82 20.16
C PRO A 561 -19.26 -10.12 20.93
N SER A 562 -19.19 -11.31 21.51
CA SER A 562 -17.98 -11.76 22.23
C SER A 562 -16.81 -12.01 21.29
N THR A 563 -17.09 -12.30 20.03
CA THR A 563 -16.10 -12.46 18.97
C THR A 563 -16.57 -11.77 17.70
N PHE A 564 -15.61 -11.23 16.95
CA PHE A 564 -15.78 -10.90 15.55
C PHE A 564 -15.18 -12.03 14.71
N PRO A 565 -15.61 -12.21 13.45
CA PRO A 565 -15.03 -13.21 12.56
C PRO A 565 -13.50 -13.10 12.53
N ALA A 566 -12.84 -14.10 13.13
CA ALA A 566 -11.40 -14.08 13.37
C ALA A 566 -10.68 -15.04 12.40
N PRO A 567 -9.52 -14.64 11.85
CA PRO A 567 -8.83 -15.44 10.84
C PRO A 567 -8.22 -16.76 11.35
N PHE A 568 -8.16 -16.99 12.68
CA PHE A 568 -7.34 -18.03 13.30
C PHE A 568 -8.13 -19.07 14.11
N LEU A 569 -9.46 -19.18 13.94
CA LEU A 569 -10.27 -20.12 14.72
C LEU A 569 -9.99 -21.60 14.41
N ASN A 570 -9.30 -21.93 13.31
CA ASN A 570 -9.19 -23.31 12.80
C ASN A 570 -7.76 -23.78 12.38
N GLU A 571 -6.67 -23.05 12.66
CA GLU A 571 -5.33 -23.45 12.18
C GLU A 571 -4.23 -23.42 13.25
N ASP A 572 -3.26 -24.32 13.08
CA ASP A 572 -2.01 -24.43 13.83
C ASP A 572 -1.37 -23.06 14.10
N TYR A 573 -1.06 -22.78 15.38
CA TYR A 573 -0.31 -21.60 15.85
C TYR A 573 1.14 -21.49 15.30
N SER A 574 1.52 -22.33 14.33
CA SER A 574 2.81 -22.30 13.63
C SER A 574 2.89 -21.27 12.50
N LYS A 575 1.75 -20.75 12.01
CA LYS A 575 1.69 -19.73 10.94
C LYS A 575 1.76 -18.30 11.51
N ASP A 576 2.35 -17.40 10.72
CA ASP A 576 2.44 -15.97 11.05
C ASP A 576 1.03 -15.34 11.09
N ILE A 577 0.53 -15.05 12.31
CA ILE A 577 -0.77 -14.42 12.55
C ILE A 577 -0.94 -13.12 11.73
N ARG A 578 0.13 -12.34 11.54
CA ARG A 578 0.06 -11.11 10.74
C ARG A 578 -0.23 -11.41 9.27
N ALA A 579 0.35 -12.48 8.73
CA ALA A 579 0.07 -12.92 7.38
C ALA A 579 -1.38 -13.38 7.21
N MET A 580 -1.96 -14.05 8.22
CA MET A 580 -3.37 -14.45 8.23
C MET A 580 -4.29 -13.23 8.27
N ILE A 581 -4.03 -12.25 9.14
CA ILE A 581 -4.77 -10.98 9.20
C ILE A 581 -4.65 -10.22 7.88
N ARG A 582 -3.46 -10.23 7.25
CA ARG A 582 -3.25 -9.62 5.93
C ARG A 582 -4.16 -10.24 4.88
N GLY A 583 -4.19 -11.57 4.81
CA GLY A 583 -5.08 -12.32 3.91
C GLY A 583 -6.55 -12.02 4.18
N PHE A 584 -6.96 -12.00 5.46
CA PHE A 584 -8.31 -11.62 5.87
C PHE A 584 -8.72 -10.22 5.40
N CYS A 585 -7.86 -9.21 5.61
CA CYS A 585 -8.14 -7.84 5.18
C CYS A 585 -8.32 -7.76 3.66
N LEU A 586 -7.43 -8.40 2.90
CA LEU A 586 -7.51 -8.41 1.44
C LEU A 586 -8.78 -9.12 0.96
N ASN A 587 -9.11 -10.29 1.52
CA ASN A 587 -10.26 -11.10 1.09
C ASN A 587 -11.62 -10.44 1.37
N ASN A 588 -11.71 -9.63 2.42
CA ASN A 588 -12.97 -8.99 2.81
C ASN A 588 -13.08 -7.51 2.38
N ALA A 589 -12.01 -6.91 1.86
CA ALA A 589 -12.08 -5.57 1.28
C ALA A 589 -12.99 -5.55 0.04
N CYS A 590 -13.80 -4.51 -0.08
CA CYS A 590 -14.57 -4.17 -1.27
C CYS A 590 -13.70 -3.45 -2.30
N LEU A 591 -12.89 -2.48 -1.88
CA LEU A 591 -12.00 -1.74 -2.77
C LEU A 591 -10.55 -1.96 -2.38
N VAL A 592 -9.72 -2.32 -3.36
CA VAL A 592 -8.27 -2.51 -3.16
C VAL A 592 -7.51 -1.56 -4.08
N PHE A 593 -6.64 -0.74 -3.52
CA PHE A 593 -5.80 0.23 -4.22
C PHE A 593 -4.35 -0.23 -4.23
N CYS A 594 -3.72 -0.27 -5.40
CA CYS A 594 -2.30 -0.59 -5.53
C CYS A 594 -1.72 -0.05 -6.84
N THR A 595 -0.40 -0.12 -7.03
CA THR A 595 0.15 0.11 -8.37
C THR A 595 -0.15 -1.07 -9.28
N VAL A 596 -0.19 -0.83 -10.60
CA VAL A 596 -0.39 -1.89 -11.62
C VAL A 596 0.58 -3.06 -11.40
N SER A 597 1.88 -2.77 -11.23
CA SER A 597 2.88 -3.78 -10.89
C SER A 597 2.55 -4.50 -9.58
N SER A 598 2.13 -3.82 -8.52
CA SER A 598 1.84 -4.45 -7.21
C SER A 598 0.63 -5.37 -7.22
N SER A 599 -0.29 -5.22 -8.18
CA SER A 599 -1.47 -6.07 -8.33
C SER A 599 -1.13 -7.56 -8.52
N ALA A 600 0.07 -7.90 -9.01
CA ALA A 600 0.55 -9.28 -9.12
C ALA A 600 0.50 -10.06 -7.78
N LYS A 601 0.56 -9.37 -6.64
CA LYS A 601 0.47 -9.98 -5.31
C LYS A 601 -0.97 -10.34 -4.88
N LEU A 602 -1.97 -10.02 -5.70
CA LEU A 602 -3.38 -10.27 -5.44
C LEU A 602 -3.91 -11.58 -6.08
N GLY A 603 -3.04 -12.40 -6.69
CA GLY A 603 -3.47 -13.63 -7.36
C GLY A 603 -4.13 -14.67 -6.44
N ALA A 604 -3.76 -14.71 -5.16
CA ALA A 604 -4.25 -15.70 -4.18
C ALA A 604 -5.38 -15.17 -3.26
N VAL A 605 -5.98 -14.01 -3.59
CA VAL A 605 -7.11 -13.48 -2.83
C VAL A 605 -8.42 -13.82 -3.51
N LYS A 606 -9.55 -13.62 -2.81
CA LYS A 606 -10.90 -13.74 -3.37
C LYS A 606 -10.97 -13.01 -4.73
N PRO A 607 -11.73 -13.52 -5.72
CA PRO A 607 -11.84 -12.88 -7.03
C PRO A 607 -12.37 -11.44 -6.98
N PHE A 608 -11.91 -10.61 -7.91
CA PHE A 608 -12.41 -9.24 -8.11
C PHE A 608 -13.32 -9.23 -9.34
N GLU A 609 -14.41 -8.47 -9.32
CA GLU A 609 -15.35 -8.40 -10.46
C GLU A 609 -14.96 -7.29 -11.45
N LEU A 610 -14.38 -6.20 -10.93
CA LEU A 610 -14.05 -4.98 -11.67
C LEU A 610 -12.58 -4.61 -11.51
N LEU A 611 -12.00 -4.14 -12.61
CA LEU A 611 -10.69 -3.50 -12.67
C LEU A 611 -10.86 -2.03 -13.07
N VAL A 612 -10.27 -1.13 -12.31
CA VAL A 612 -10.16 0.29 -12.66
C VAL A 612 -8.67 0.62 -12.77
N ILE A 613 -8.24 1.19 -13.90
CA ILE A 613 -6.86 1.68 -14.08
C ILE A 613 -6.92 3.17 -14.34
N ASP A 614 -6.44 3.97 -13.38
CA ASP A 614 -6.23 5.40 -13.55
C ASP A 614 -4.86 5.69 -14.18
N GLU A 615 -4.76 6.78 -14.94
CA GLU A 615 -3.61 7.13 -15.78
C GLU A 615 -3.15 5.96 -16.70
N ALA A 616 -4.12 5.23 -17.25
CA ALA A 616 -3.90 4.05 -18.09
C ALA A 616 -3.10 4.34 -19.37
N ALA A 617 -3.15 5.59 -19.87
CA ALA A 617 -2.40 6.03 -21.04
C ALA A 617 -0.88 6.14 -20.78
N GLN A 618 -0.44 6.17 -19.52
CA GLN A 618 0.97 6.25 -19.14
C GLN A 618 1.62 4.87 -18.90
N LEU A 619 0.87 3.79 -19.12
CA LEU A 619 1.37 2.41 -18.96
C LEU A 619 1.85 1.87 -20.30
N LYS A 620 2.88 1.03 -20.26
CA LYS A 620 3.13 0.11 -21.39
C LYS A 620 1.98 -0.89 -21.43
N GLU A 621 1.49 -1.25 -22.62
CA GLU A 621 0.37 -2.18 -22.74
C GLU A 621 0.59 -3.50 -21.98
N CYS A 622 1.82 -4.02 -21.99
CA CYS A 622 2.20 -5.23 -21.26
C CYS A 622 2.08 -5.10 -19.73
N GLU A 623 2.17 -3.91 -19.16
CA GLU A 623 1.94 -3.68 -17.72
C GLU A 623 0.48 -3.89 -17.35
N SER A 624 -0.44 -3.49 -18.24
CA SER A 624 -1.89 -3.68 -18.04
C SER A 624 -2.28 -5.17 -17.99
N ALA A 625 -1.49 -6.06 -18.60
CA ALA A 625 -1.71 -7.49 -18.55
C ALA A 625 -1.64 -8.06 -17.11
N ILE A 626 -0.87 -7.43 -16.21
CA ILE A 626 -0.72 -7.89 -14.82
C ILE A 626 -2.09 -7.91 -14.10
N PRO A 627 -2.81 -6.78 -13.96
CA PRO A 627 -4.12 -6.80 -13.31
C PRO A 627 -5.22 -7.44 -14.16
N LEU A 628 -5.14 -7.42 -15.49
CA LEU A 628 -6.13 -8.06 -16.37
C LEU A 628 -6.21 -9.58 -16.18
N ARG A 629 -5.09 -10.20 -15.77
CA ARG A 629 -4.99 -11.62 -15.47
C ARG A 629 -5.59 -12.03 -14.12
N LEU A 630 -5.96 -11.09 -13.26
CA LEU A 630 -6.56 -11.38 -11.96
C LEU A 630 -7.86 -12.18 -12.10
N HIS A 631 -8.09 -13.14 -11.22
CA HIS A 631 -9.25 -14.01 -11.26
C HIS A 631 -10.56 -13.23 -11.05
N GLY A 632 -11.56 -13.56 -11.87
CA GLY A 632 -12.93 -13.06 -11.75
C GLY A 632 -13.21 -11.73 -12.43
N ILE A 633 -12.21 -11.00 -12.94
CA ILE A 633 -12.44 -9.69 -13.57
C ILE A 633 -13.32 -9.89 -14.80
N ARG A 634 -14.44 -9.19 -14.87
CA ARG A 634 -15.33 -9.19 -16.05
C ARG A 634 -15.36 -7.86 -16.76
N HIS A 635 -15.18 -6.78 -16.01
CA HIS A 635 -15.22 -5.43 -16.54
C HIS A 635 -13.94 -4.69 -16.18
N ALA A 636 -13.32 -4.06 -17.18
CA ALA A 636 -12.18 -3.16 -17.00
C ALA A 636 -12.58 -1.73 -17.41
N ILE A 637 -12.17 -0.75 -16.62
CA ILE A 637 -12.37 0.67 -16.89
C ILE A 637 -10.99 1.31 -16.91
N LEU A 638 -10.59 1.79 -18.09
CA LEU A 638 -9.32 2.46 -18.31
C LEU A 638 -9.58 3.96 -18.38
N ILE A 639 -8.90 4.73 -17.54
CA ILE A 639 -9.02 6.19 -17.48
C ILE A 639 -7.66 6.78 -17.84
N GLY A 640 -7.62 7.70 -18.79
CA GLY A 640 -6.36 8.25 -19.26
C GLY A 640 -6.51 9.36 -20.28
N ASP A 641 -5.39 9.76 -20.84
CA ASP A 641 -5.29 10.73 -21.92
C ASP A 641 -4.08 10.41 -22.79
N GLU A 642 -4.34 9.85 -23.96
CA GLU A 642 -3.37 9.44 -24.98
C GLU A 642 -2.70 10.62 -25.69
N ARG A 643 -3.16 11.86 -25.45
CA ARG A 643 -2.51 13.08 -25.96
C ARG A 643 -1.35 13.56 -25.07
N GLN A 644 -1.14 12.92 -23.91
CA GLN A 644 0.00 13.19 -23.04
C GLN A 644 1.20 12.30 -23.36
N LEU A 645 2.33 12.53 -22.67
CA LEU A 645 3.53 11.72 -22.85
C LEU A 645 3.25 10.24 -22.58
N PRO A 646 3.66 9.33 -23.49
CA PRO A 646 3.49 7.90 -23.31
C PRO A 646 4.44 7.36 -22.23
N ALA A 647 4.34 6.04 -21.98
CA ALA A 647 5.26 5.37 -21.06
C ALA A 647 6.72 5.50 -21.55
N MET A 648 7.63 5.80 -20.63
CA MET A 648 9.05 5.91 -20.95
C MET A 648 9.64 4.56 -21.39
N VAL A 649 10.27 4.55 -22.56
CA VAL A 649 11.04 3.40 -23.08
C VAL A 649 12.49 3.85 -23.25
N LYS A 650 13.44 3.13 -22.63
CA LYS A 650 14.86 3.51 -22.72
C LYS A 650 15.53 2.96 -23.98
N SER A 651 15.16 1.75 -24.39
CA SER A 651 15.71 1.16 -25.61
C SER A 651 15.10 1.82 -26.84
N LYS A 652 15.95 2.45 -27.66
CA LYS A 652 15.55 2.95 -28.99
C LYS A 652 15.03 1.84 -29.90
N ILE A 653 15.44 0.58 -29.68
CA ILE A 653 14.94 -0.57 -30.44
C ILE A 653 13.51 -0.88 -30.02
N SER A 654 13.23 -0.94 -28.72
CA SER A 654 11.87 -1.16 -28.20
C SER A 654 10.94 0.03 -28.47
N GLU A 655 11.46 1.26 -28.44
CA GLU A 655 10.70 2.47 -28.78
C GLU A 655 10.21 2.43 -30.23
N LYS A 656 11.09 2.12 -31.19
CA LYS A 656 10.73 1.93 -32.61
C LYS A 656 9.76 0.77 -32.85
N ALA A 657 9.60 -0.12 -31.88
CA ALA A 657 8.68 -1.24 -31.94
C ALA A 657 7.32 -0.95 -31.29
N ASP A 658 7.07 0.32 -30.92
CA ASP A 658 5.85 0.78 -30.23
C ASP A 658 5.66 0.14 -28.84
N PHE A 659 6.75 -0.26 -28.17
CA PHE A 659 6.68 -0.84 -26.82
C PHE A 659 6.15 0.13 -25.75
N GLY A 660 6.22 1.43 -26.02
CA GLY A 660 5.70 2.49 -25.16
C GLY A 660 4.20 2.73 -25.31
N ARG A 661 3.56 2.17 -26.35
CA ARG A 661 2.14 2.35 -26.62
C ARG A 661 1.31 1.73 -25.50
N SER A 662 0.32 2.47 -25.02
CA SER A 662 -0.57 2.00 -23.97
C SER A 662 -1.73 1.18 -24.53
N LEU A 663 -2.30 0.32 -23.67
CA LEU A 663 -3.55 -0.40 -24.01
C LEU A 663 -4.68 0.60 -24.30
N PHE A 664 -4.73 1.71 -23.57
CA PHE A 664 -5.72 2.77 -23.78
C PHE A 664 -5.62 3.34 -25.19
N GLU A 665 -4.41 3.72 -25.60
CA GLU A 665 -4.13 4.29 -26.91
C GLU A 665 -4.43 3.31 -28.05
N ARG A 666 -4.00 2.05 -27.93
CA ARG A 666 -4.29 1.04 -28.96
C ARG A 666 -5.79 0.83 -29.14
N LEU A 667 -6.56 0.70 -28.05
CA LEU A 667 -8.02 0.57 -28.14
C LEU A 667 -8.67 1.84 -28.72
N ALA A 668 -8.13 3.02 -28.42
CA ALA A 668 -8.59 4.26 -29.02
C ALA A 668 -8.34 4.29 -30.55
N LEU A 669 -7.15 3.86 -31.00
CA LEU A 669 -6.79 3.75 -32.43
C LEU A 669 -7.69 2.76 -33.17
N LEU A 670 -8.03 1.63 -32.53
CA LEU A 670 -8.95 0.65 -33.09
C LEU A 670 -10.41 1.15 -33.17
N GLY A 671 -10.73 2.33 -32.61
CA GLY A 671 -12.06 2.92 -32.69
C GLY A 671 -12.97 2.59 -31.51
N HIS A 672 -12.44 2.09 -30.38
CA HIS A 672 -13.27 1.86 -29.19
C HIS A 672 -13.81 3.19 -28.66
N LYS A 673 -15.10 3.22 -28.33
CA LYS A 673 -15.78 4.42 -27.82
C LYS A 673 -15.13 4.90 -26.52
N LYS A 674 -14.78 6.18 -26.50
CA LYS A 674 -14.25 6.89 -25.33
C LYS A 674 -15.33 7.79 -24.72
N HIS A 675 -15.51 7.72 -23.41
CA HIS A 675 -16.28 8.73 -22.68
C HIS A 675 -15.40 9.95 -22.43
N LEU A 676 -15.55 11.00 -23.25
CA LEU A 676 -14.82 12.25 -23.08
C LEU A 676 -15.32 13.05 -21.87
N LEU A 677 -14.42 13.44 -20.97
CA LEU A 677 -14.68 14.45 -19.95
C LEU A 677 -14.42 15.82 -20.56
N ASN A 678 -15.46 16.60 -20.80
CA ASN A 678 -15.40 17.72 -21.74
C ASN A 678 -15.39 19.11 -21.08
N VAL A 679 -15.14 19.23 -19.78
CA VAL A 679 -15.07 20.52 -19.09
C VAL A 679 -13.78 20.62 -18.28
N GLN A 680 -12.89 21.55 -18.65
CA GLN A 680 -11.63 21.79 -17.94
C GLN A 680 -11.78 22.89 -16.87
N HIS A 681 -11.13 22.69 -15.72
CA HIS A 681 -11.25 23.56 -14.55
C HIS A 681 -9.91 24.15 -14.08
N ARG A 682 -8.87 24.15 -14.92
CA ARG A 682 -7.49 24.50 -14.52
C ARG A 682 -6.89 25.68 -15.30
N MET A 683 -7.11 25.77 -16.60
CA MET A 683 -6.45 26.75 -17.46
C MET A 683 -7.37 27.96 -17.66
N HIS A 684 -6.79 29.17 -17.70
CA HIS A 684 -7.53 30.36 -18.17
C HIS A 684 -7.94 30.14 -19.64
N PRO A 685 -9.09 30.64 -20.12
CA PRO A 685 -9.56 30.44 -21.50
C PRO A 685 -8.51 30.77 -22.57
N SER A 686 -7.72 31.83 -22.39
CA SER A 686 -6.65 32.19 -23.34
C SER A 686 -5.52 31.15 -23.45
N ILE A 687 -5.34 30.31 -22.42
CA ILE A 687 -4.36 29.22 -22.42
C ILE A 687 -4.98 27.94 -23.00
N SER A 688 -6.25 27.65 -22.68
CA SER A 688 -6.91 26.40 -23.09
C SER A 688 -7.29 26.36 -24.57
N VAL A 689 -7.48 27.51 -25.22
CA VAL A 689 -7.89 27.60 -26.63
C VAL A 689 -6.97 26.83 -27.57
N PHE A 690 -5.64 27.02 -27.48
CA PHE A 690 -4.71 26.35 -28.40
C PHE A 690 -4.66 24.83 -28.19
N PRO A 691 -4.45 24.28 -26.96
CA PRO A 691 -4.48 22.84 -26.76
C PRO A 691 -5.81 22.20 -27.16
N ASN A 692 -6.94 22.88 -26.93
CA ASN A 692 -8.26 22.38 -27.29
C ASN A 692 -8.44 22.24 -28.81
N LEU A 693 -7.98 23.25 -29.56
CA LEU A 693 -8.00 23.24 -31.02
C LEU A 693 -7.09 22.14 -31.57
N GLU A 694 -5.84 22.09 -31.10
CA GLU A 694 -4.79 21.25 -31.69
C GLU A 694 -4.95 19.76 -31.35
N PHE A 695 -5.37 19.43 -30.12
CA PHE A 695 -5.32 18.04 -29.64
C PHE A 695 -6.69 17.40 -29.40
N TYR A 696 -7.75 18.21 -29.31
CA TYR A 696 -9.06 17.77 -28.83
C TYR A 696 -10.24 18.24 -29.71
N ASP A 697 -9.97 18.69 -30.93
CA ASP A 697 -10.99 19.07 -31.93
C ASP A 697 -12.04 20.07 -31.42
N ASN A 698 -11.63 21.00 -30.55
CA ASN A 698 -12.53 21.96 -29.86
C ASN A 698 -13.65 21.33 -29.00
N GLN A 699 -13.51 20.06 -28.61
CA GLN A 699 -14.53 19.37 -27.81
C GLN A 699 -14.50 19.74 -26.32
N ILE A 700 -13.49 20.49 -25.86
CA ILE A 700 -13.32 20.85 -24.44
C ILE A 700 -13.91 22.24 -24.16
N LEU A 701 -14.66 22.33 -23.06
CA LEU A 701 -15.27 23.56 -22.56
C LEU A 701 -14.52 24.06 -21.33
N ASP A 702 -14.53 25.37 -21.10
CA ASP A 702 -13.98 25.96 -19.87
C ASP A 702 -15.04 26.01 -18.76
N GLY A 703 -14.68 25.55 -17.57
CA GLY A 703 -15.52 25.61 -16.39
C GLY A 703 -15.78 27.04 -15.90
N GLN A 704 -16.88 27.23 -15.16
CA GLN A 704 -17.25 28.56 -14.62
C GLN A 704 -16.15 29.17 -13.74
N ASN A 705 -15.41 28.33 -13.00
CA ASN A 705 -14.34 28.78 -12.11
C ASN A 705 -13.20 29.49 -12.86
N VAL A 706 -12.85 29.03 -14.07
CA VAL A 706 -11.74 29.62 -14.84
C VAL A 706 -12.17 30.81 -15.70
N ARG A 707 -13.49 30.97 -15.90
CA ARG A 707 -14.10 32.10 -16.61
C ARG A 707 -14.38 33.30 -15.69
N ALA A 708 -14.24 33.13 -14.38
CA ALA A 708 -14.46 34.20 -13.42
C ALA A 708 -13.48 35.36 -13.67
N LYS A 709 -13.95 36.61 -13.56
CA LYS A 709 -13.13 37.81 -13.84
C LYS A 709 -11.85 37.89 -12.99
N ASN A 710 -11.88 37.33 -11.79
CA ASN A 710 -10.76 37.29 -10.84
C ASN A 710 -9.81 36.09 -11.06
N TYR A 711 -10.10 35.21 -12.02
CA TYR A 711 -9.23 34.07 -12.33
C TYR A 711 -7.92 34.52 -13.01
N GLY A 712 -8.05 35.45 -13.97
CA GLY A 712 -6.91 36.09 -14.60
C GLY A 712 -6.17 36.97 -13.60
N ARG A 713 -4.87 36.72 -13.43
CA ARG A 713 -3.99 37.59 -12.63
C ARG A 713 -3.05 38.36 -13.55
N ARG A 714 -2.97 39.67 -13.32
CA ARG A 714 -2.05 40.56 -14.02
C ARG A 714 -1.04 41.13 -13.03
N PHE A 715 0.18 40.61 -13.10
CA PHE A 715 1.27 40.97 -12.18
C PHE A 715 2.16 42.07 -12.75
N LEU A 716 2.22 42.20 -14.09
CA LEU A 716 2.99 43.23 -14.78
C LEU A 716 2.09 44.13 -15.64
N HIS A 717 2.48 45.39 -15.80
CA HIS A 717 1.81 46.35 -16.67
C HIS A 717 2.22 46.17 -18.14
N GLY A 718 1.27 46.26 -19.07
CA GLY A 718 1.50 46.11 -20.51
C GLY A 718 0.72 44.94 -21.11
N GLU A 719 0.26 45.07 -22.35
CA GLU A 719 -0.61 44.09 -23.04
C GLU A 719 0.06 42.73 -23.22
N MET A 720 1.39 42.71 -23.37
CA MET A 720 2.17 41.48 -23.51
C MET A 720 2.25 40.62 -22.23
N TYR A 721 1.72 41.07 -21.08
CA TYR A 721 1.76 40.31 -19.82
C TYR A 721 0.37 39.82 -19.37
N GLY A 722 -0.47 39.48 -20.34
CA GLY A 722 -1.75 38.82 -20.11
C GLY A 722 -1.59 37.38 -19.59
N SER A 723 -2.70 36.65 -19.46
CA SER A 723 -2.67 35.26 -18.97
C SER A 723 -2.00 34.28 -19.93
N PHE A 724 -1.85 34.64 -21.20
CA PHE A 724 -1.07 33.90 -22.19
C PHE A 724 -0.38 34.88 -23.12
N SER A 725 0.92 34.67 -23.34
CA SER A 725 1.75 35.50 -24.22
C SER A 725 2.84 34.66 -24.85
N PHE A 726 3.14 34.92 -26.13
CA PHE A 726 4.30 34.38 -26.81
C PHE A 726 5.34 35.49 -26.95
N ILE A 727 6.54 35.28 -26.38
CA ILE A 727 7.64 36.26 -26.44
C ILE A 727 8.69 35.72 -27.40
N ASN A 728 8.75 36.31 -28.60
CA ASN A 728 9.76 35.98 -29.59
C ASN A 728 11.14 36.51 -29.15
N VAL A 729 12.16 35.64 -29.12
CA VAL A 729 13.55 35.99 -28.75
C VAL A 729 14.46 35.83 -29.99
N PRO A 730 14.54 36.85 -30.88
CA PRO A 730 15.10 36.70 -32.24
C PRO A 730 16.61 36.42 -32.30
N HIS A 731 17.35 36.60 -31.20
CA HIS A 731 18.81 36.42 -31.15
C HIS A 731 19.26 35.25 -30.27
N GLY A 732 18.33 34.40 -29.83
CA GLY A 732 18.66 33.20 -29.08
C GLY A 732 19.39 32.15 -29.93
N LYS A 733 20.42 31.54 -29.37
CA LYS A 733 21.15 30.42 -29.99
C LYS A 733 21.30 29.29 -28.98
N GLU A 734 21.05 28.06 -29.44
CA GLU A 734 21.27 26.86 -28.63
C GLU A 734 22.77 26.54 -28.54
N GLU A 735 23.23 26.22 -27.33
CA GLU A 735 24.58 25.78 -27.02
C GLU A 735 24.55 24.45 -26.24
N LEU A 736 25.57 23.61 -26.40
CA LEU A 736 25.73 22.38 -25.62
C LEU A 736 26.52 22.64 -24.34
N ASN A 737 26.07 22.07 -23.23
CA ASN A 737 26.86 22.01 -21.99
C ASN A 737 27.77 20.77 -21.95
N ASN A 738 28.63 20.69 -20.92
CA ASN A 738 29.57 19.57 -20.71
C ASN A 738 28.90 18.19 -20.61
N ASN A 739 27.58 18.14 -20.37
CA ASN A 739 26.80 16.91 -20.26
C ASN A 739 25.91 16.68 -21.51
N HIS A 740 26.23 17.33 -22.64
CA HIS A 740 25.48 17.25 -23.91
C HIS A 740 24.00 17.68 -23.84
N SER A 741 23.60 18.42 -22.80
CA SER A 741 22.29 19.06 -22.73
C SER A 741 22.34 20.43 -23.42
N ARG A 742 21.24 20.80 -24.09
CA ARG A 742 21.12 22.07 -24.82
C ARG A 742 20.60 23.18 -23.92
N LYS A 743 21.09 24.40 -24.11
CA LYS A 743 20.63 25.62 -23.41
C LYS A 743 20.63 26.82 -24.36
N ASN A 744 19.83 27.84 -24.06
CA ASN A 744 19.85 29.12 -24.78
C ASN A 744 20.03 30.27 -23.76
N VAL A 745 21.20 30.90 -23.75
CA VAL A 745 21.55 31.90 -22.71
C VAL A 745 20.72 33.19 -22.87
N VAL A 746 20.31 33.54 -24.09
CA VAL A 746 19.49 34.74 -24.33
C VAL A 746 18.07 34.55 -23.79
N GLU A 747 17.49 33.37 -24.00
CA GLU A 747 16.21 33.01 -23.37
C GLU A 747 16.31 33.05 -21.84
N VAL A 748 17.40 32.53 -21.27
CA VAL A 748 17.64 32.58 -19.82
C VAL A 748 17.69 34.02 -19.32
N ALA A 749 18.34 34.94 -20.03
CA ALA A 749 18.39 36.35 -19.66
C ALA A 749 16.99 37.00 -19.67
N VAL A 750 16.19 36.73 -20.71
CA VAL A 750 14.80 37.23 -20.81
C VAL A 750 13.93 36.65 -19.70
N VAL A 751 14.01 35.35 -19.44
CA VAL A 751 13.26 34.68 -18.36
C VAL A 751 13.66 35.25 -17.00
N SER A 752 14.97 35.46 -16.76
CA SER A 752 15.49 36.02 -15.52
C SER A 752 14.95 37.43 -15.25
N ASP A 753 14.98 38.32 -16.26
CA ASP A 753 14.42 39.66 -16.15
C ASP A 753 12.91 39.63 -15.90
N LEU A 754 12.16 38.79 -16.62
CA LEU A 754 10.72 38.63 -16.40
C LEU A 754 10.40 38.16 -14.98
N VAL A 755 11.11 37.16 -14.47
CA VAL A 755 10.93 36.64 -13.10
C VAL A 755 11.32 37.71 -12.07
N ALA A 756 12.40 38.47 -12.30
CA ALA A 756 12.80 39.56 -11.41
C ALA A 756 11.75 40.69 -11.36
N ARG A 757 11.17 41.05 -12.51
CA ARG A 757 10.06 42.01 -12.60
C ARG A 757 8.81 41.49 -11.90
N LEU A 758 8.46 40.22 -12.11
CA LEU A 758 7.32 39.58 -11.44
C LEU A 758 7.49 39.61 -9.93
N TYR A 759 8.69 39.31 -9.44
CA TYR A 759 9.02 39.37 -8.01
C TYR A 759 8.81 40.78 -7.46
N LYS A 760 9.38 41.82 -8.09
CA LYS A 760 9.19 43.22 -7.66
C LYS A 760 7.70 43.62 -7.66
N GLY A 761 7.00 43.36 -8.76
CA GLY A 761 5.58 43.72 -8.92
C GLY A 761 4.63 42.98 -7.98
N THR A 762 5.07 41.89 -7.33
CA THR A 762 4.30 41.23 -6.26
C THR A 762 4.50 41.82 -4.86
N TYR A 763 5.54 42.63 -4.61
CA TYR A 763 5.75 43.32 -3.33
C TYR A 763 5.11 44.72 -3.29
N ASP A 764 4.92 45.33 -4.46
CA ASP A 764 4.33 46.67 -4.58
C ASP A 764 2.78 46.68 -4.58
N LYS A 765 2.14 45.51 -4.37
CA LYS A 765 0.69 45.31 -4.15
C LYS A 765 0.44 44.72 -2.79
#